data_AF-A0A0D7PKV3-F1
#
_entry.id   AF-A0A0D7PKV3-F1
#
_cell.length_a   1.000
_cell.length_b   1.000
_cell.length_c   1.000
_cell.angle_alpha   90.00
_cell.angle_beta   90.00
_cell.angle_gamma   90.00
#
_symmetry.space_group_name_H-M   'P 1'
#
loop_
_entity.id
_entity.type
_entity.pdbx_description
1 polymer ?
#
loop_
_entity_poly.entity_id
_entity_poly.type
_entity_poly.pdbx_seq_one_letter_code
_entity_poly.pdbx_strand_id
1 'polypeptide(L)'
;MLQLSRRRALTLASFVMASPLLGTESRAEQAPVPGSATFEMATFTATSGGDADAAFAKALAAIAKSAADAGKAGPVHIVLNLEKNASYRIKRPLAFKQLHGFELNGNGAQLINTARSGSIAISSCNRLTVRDLTIDYDPLPFTQGTIAAFDKQALEITVKVDPGFPDDAALLASITGGFFKVMDRGNRALKTGARDSLSPSRVTRISDGLIKVHLAWSANDRFPSQLPIAVGDAVTIANGGAHAIAVDGSVATSLIDVKLLASPGMGIIENGGEGSMMLQKVSVVPGPRPKGAATDRLISTNSDGSHLTAVAHGPTLEDCSFANTSDDAINVHGFYYYVVAKTAPQRFLLSPKWDIGLAAADDIESCDHATFRSLGRSKVEQLTKRHAPELKTKIAQIWKNKSPTTQPDLIYDVVLQHDLPLKTGDAITSLTHIGSGATVLRCSFHACGRVLMKAPNAIVENCQFTFSTGVALQAGSDIGFWSESGFADNLAFRNNRFSHCVNGANEMTAGSGTLGAIYVGMVAPDGVKGFPDNFQNRRVIIEDNHIDDSFIYAIFVSNADGVKIAGNQIGQTFVRGNTFGAGSLYGIKPDSAVFVGRSRNVEISNNVAARGRIATTVVAIDTTCDKLTVHLANNRLA
;
A
#
# COMPACT_ATOMS: atom_id res chain seq x y z
N MET A 1 -24.66 -60.07 21.95
CA MET A 1 -23.34 -59.59 21.44
C MET A 1 -23.31 -58.07 21.58
N LEU A 2 -22.13 -57.52 21.85
CA LEU A 2 -21.90 -56.37 22.74
C LEU A 2 -22.62 -55.06 22.35
N GLN A 3 -23.08 -54.39 23.42
CA GLN A 3 -23.62 -53.04 23.50
C GLN A 3 -22.53 -51.97 23.31
N LEU A 4 -22.92 -50.77 22.85
CA LEU A 4 -22.44 -49.49 23.39
C LEU A 4 -23.45 -48.38 23.08
N SER A 5 -23.61 -47.48 24.06
CA SER A 5 -24.86 -46.82 24.44
C SER A 5 -25.05 -45.40 23.91
N ARG A 6 -26.33 -45.03 23.71
CA ARG A 6 -26.83 -43.66 23.63
C ARG A 6 -26.67 -42.91 24.97
N ARG A 7 -26.12 -41.69 24.93
CA ARG A 7 -26.56 -40.43 25.59
C ARG A 7 -25.39 -39.56 26.03
N ARG A 8 -25.19 -38.44 25.33
CA ARG A 8 -25.28 -37.07 25.89
C ARG A 8 -25.39 -36.07 24.75
N ALA A 9 -26.49 -35.33 24.78
CA ALA A 9 -26.82 -34.21 23.91
C ALA A 9 -26.42 -32.89 24.60
N LEU A 10 -26.31 -31.83 23.79
CA LEU A 10 -26.13 -30.40 24.13
C LEU A 10 -24.70 -30.08 24.62
N THR A 11 -23.88 -29.23 24.01
CA THR A 11 -24.14 -27.94 23.36
C THR A 11 -22.88 -27.61 22.53
N LEU A 12 -23.00 -27.48 21.20
CA LEU A 12 -21.99 -26.79 20.38
C LEU A 12 -22.69 -26.33 19.10
N ALA A 13 -23.39 -25.20 19.21
CA ALA A 13 -23.90 -24.48 18.06
C ALA A 13 -22.91 -23.35 17.73
N SER A 14 -22.66 -23.20 16.43
CA SER A 14 -22.24 -21.95 15.77
C SER A 14 -20.75 -21.61 15.79
N PHE A 15 -19.96 -22.24 14.92
CA PHE A 15 -18.95 -21.57 14.07
C PHE A 15 -18.69 -22.44 12.84
N VAL A 16 -19.71 -22.59 11.99
CA VAL A 16 -19.48 -22.99 10.59
C VAL A 16 -19.07 -21.72 9.88
N MET A 17 -17.77 -21.46 9.78
CA MET A 17 -17.26 -20.57 8.74
C MET A 17 -17.57 -21.27 7.43
N ALA A 18 -18.54 -20.73 6.68
CA ALA A 18 -18.71 -21.06 5.28
C ALA A 18 -17.44 -20.62 4.57
N SER A 19 -16.47 -21.52 4.42
CA SER A 19 -15.46 -21.40 3.38
C SER A 19 -16.21 -21.37 2.07
N PRO A 20 -16.14 -20.30 1.26
CA PRO A 20 -16.45 -20.48 -0.14
C PRO A 20 -15.33 -21.38 -0.66
N LEU A 21 -15.69 -22.63 -1.00
CA LEU A 21 -14.97 -23.40 -1.99
C LEU A 21 -14.96 -22.52 -3.25
N LEU A 22 -13.92 -21.72 -3.42
CA LEU A 22 -13.62 -21.00 -4.65
C LEU A 22 -13.32 -22.08 -5.68
N GLY A 23 -14.37 -22.47 -6.42
CA GLY A 23 -14.21 -23.15 -7.69
C GLY A 23 -13.26 -22.32 -8.56
N THR A 24 -12.34 -23.01 -9.22
CA THR A 24 -11.46 -22.47 -10.26
C THR A 24 -12.28 -22.11 -11.52
N GLU A 25 -13.27 -21.24 -11.37
CA GLU A 25 -13.88 -20.55 -12.49
C GLU A 25 -13.21 -19.20 -12.61
N SER A 26 -12.40 -19.07 -13.66
CA SER A 26 -12.03 -17.80 -14.23
C SER A 26 -13.28 -16.90 -14.28
N ARG A 27 -13.31 -15.81 -13.50
CA ARG A 27 -14.27 -14.73 -13.72
C ARG A 27 -13.84 -13.96 -14.97
N ALA A 28 -13.88 -14.62 -16.12
CA ALA A 28 -13.72 -14.04 -17.44
C ALA A 28 -15.10 -13.91 -18.11
N GLU A 29 -15.30 -12.74 -18.70
CA GLU A 29 -16.35 -12.33 -19.64
C GLU A 29 -17.81 -12.46 -19.19
N GLN A 30 -18.40 -11.30 -18.88
CA GLN A 30 -19.85 -11.14 -18.84
C GLN A 30 -20.44 -11.29 -20.25
N ALA A 31 -21.67 -11.82 -20.29
CA ALA A 31 -22.46 -12.02 -21.50
C ALA A 31 -22.48 -10.75 -22.40
N PRO A 32 -22.47 -10.93 -23.74
CA PRO A 32 -22.43 -9.81 -24.68
C PRO A 32 -23.64 -8.90 -24.48
N VAL A 33 -23.37 -7.60 -24.25
CA VAL A 33 -24.39 -6.56 -24.24
C VAL A 33 -24.80 -6.30 -25.70
N PRO A 34 -26.12 -6.28 -26.03
CA PRO A 34 -26.58 -5.97 -27.38
C PRO A 34 -26.11 -4.58 -27.83
N GLY A 35 -25.41 -4.50 -28.96
CA GLY A 35 -24.85 -3.25 -29.49
C GLY A 35 -23.40 -3.02 -29.05
N SER A 36 -22.48 -3.07 -30.01
CA SER A 36 -21.05 -2.78 -29.80
C SER A 36 -20.57 -1.71 -30.76
N ALA A 37 -19.85 -0.71 -30.25
CA ALA A 37 -19.13 0.26 -31.09
C ALA A 37 -17.63 -0.02 -30.98
N THR A 38 -16.99 -0.30 -32.12
CA THR A 38 -15.55 -0.58 -32.18
C THR A 38 -14.83 0.53 -32.91
N PHE A 39 -13.76 1.02 -32.29
CA PHE A 39 -12.88 2.05 -32.82
C PHE A 39 -11.50 1.44 -33.03
N GLU A 40 -10.98 1.56 -34.25
CA GLU A 40 -9.62 1.12 -34.59
C GLU A 40 -8.66 2.30 -34.54
N MET A 41 -7.61 2.19 -33.72
CA MET A 41 -6.65 3.27 -33.53
C MET A 41 -5.96 3.69 -34.84
N ALA A 42 -5.73 2.72 -35.74
CA ALA A 42 -5.16 2.95 -37.08
C ALA A 42 -5.89 4.06 -37.88
N THR A 43 -7.22 4.13 -37.76
CA THR A 43 -8.04 5.16 -38.44
C THR A 43 -7.69 6.57 -37.95
N PHE A 44 -7.42 6.71 -36.65
CA PHE A 44 -7.06 7.99 -36.05
C PHE A 44 -5.59 8.33 -36.28
N THR A 45 -4.69 7.34 -36.21
CA THR A 45 -3.27 7.49 -36.52
C THR A 45 -3.08 8.02 -37.95
N ALA A 46 -3.79 7.45 -38.93
CA ALA A 46 -3.69 7.81 -40.35
C ALA A 46 -4.04 9.29 -40.62
N THR A 47 -4.89 9.91 -39.80
CA THR A 47 -5.30 11.32 -39.99
C THR A 47 -4.54 12.30 -39.09
N SER A 48 -3.63 11.83 -38.23
CA SER A 48 -2.96 12.66 -37.22
C SER A 48 -1.49 12.93 -37.53
N GLY A 49 -1.05 12.66 -38.76
CA GLY A 49 0.33 12.93 -39.18
C GLY A 49 1.39 12.18 -38.36
N GLY A 50 1.03 11.04 -37.77
CA GLY A 50 1.90 10.25 -36.90
C GLY A 50 2.01 10.76 -35.45
N ASP A 51 1.32 11.83 -35.07
CA ASP A 51 1.31 12.32 -33.68
C ASP A 51 0.32 11.50 -32.83
N ALA A 52 0.85 10.79 -31.83
CA ALA A 52 0.06 9.88 -31.00
C ALA A 52 -0.92 10.64 -30.09
N ASP A 53 -0.52 11.77 -29.50
CA ASP A 53 -1.40 12.58 -28.64
C ASP A 53 -2.62 13.08 -29.45
N ALA A 54 -2.41 13.56 -30.68
CA ALA A 54 -3.47 14.01 -31.57
C ALA A 54 -4.37 12.85 -32.02
N ALA A 55 -3.80 11.68 -32.29
CA ALA A 55 -4.57 10.49 -32.62
C ALA A 55 -5.48 10.05 -31.45
N PHE A 56 -4.93 9.95 -30.23
CA PHE A 56 -5.72 9.61 -29.04
C PHE A 56 -6.78 10.66 -28.74
N ALA A 57 -6.47 11.95 -28.88
CA ALA A 57 -7.46 13.01 -28.69
C ALA A 57 -8.67 12.87 -29.64
N LYS A 58 -8.44 12.54 -30.91
CA LYS A 58 -9.53 12.28 -31.86
C LYS A 58 -10.32 11.01 -31.52
N ALA A 59 -9.63 9.93 -31.15
CA ALA A 59 -10.27 8.68 -30.77
C ALA A 59 -11.17 8.88 -29.55
N LEU A 60 -10.66 9.51 -28.50
CA LEU A 60 -11.41 9.80 -27.27
C LEU A 60 -12.60 10.75 -27.52
N ALA A 61 -12.46 11.73 -28.41
CA ALA A 61 -13.58 12.59 -28.80
C ALA A 61 -14.69 11.80 -29.53
N ALA A 62 -14.32 10.87 -30.42
CA ALA A 62 -15.28 10.00 -31.11
C ALA A 62 -15.99 9.04 -30.15
N ILE A 63 -15.24 8.45 -29.21
CA ILE A 63 -15.76 7.58 -28.15
C ILE A 63 -16.73 8.34 -27.25
N ALA A 64 -16.37 9.54 -26.80
CA ALA A 64 -17.23 10.37 -25.96
C ALA A 64 -18.56 10.71 -26.66
N LYS A 65 -18.51 11.01 -27.96
CA LYS A 65 -19.72 11.22 -28.77
C LYS A 65 -20.57 9.94 -28.83
N SER A 66 -19.95 8.80 -29.13
CA SER A 66 -20.65 7.51 -29.18
C SER A 66 -21.29 7.12 -27.84
N ALA A 67 -20.60 7.37 -26.73
CA ALA A 67 -21.12 7.12 -25.39
C ALA A 67 -22.32 8.03 -25.07
N ALA A 68 -22.27 9.31 -25.46
CA ALA A 68 -23.37 10.25 -25.29
C ALA A 68 -24.61 9.89 -26.12
N ASP A 69 -24.42 9.35 -27.32
CA ASP A 69 -25.51 8.89 -28.18
C ASP A 69 -26.12 7.58 -27.64
N ALA A 70 -25.30 6.65 -27.14
CA ALA A 70 -25.74 5.42 -26.49
C ALA A 70 -26.55 5.68 -25.22
N GLY A 71 -26.17 6.66 -24.40
CA GLY A 71 -26.92 7.05 -23.20
C GLY A 71 -28.39 7.43 -23.45
N LYS A 72 -28.78 7.70 -24.71
CA LYS A 72 -30.17 7.98 -25.13
C LYS A 72 -30.91 6.74 -25.66
N ALA A 73 -30.20 5.69 -26.05
CA ALA A 73 -30.73 4.53 -26.77
C ALA A 73 -30.58 3.18 -26.02
N GLY A 74 -29.77 3.13 -24.96
CA GLY A 74 -29.47 1.93 -24.17
C GLY A 74 -27.96 1.68 -24.03
N PRO A 75 -27.51 0.82 -23.08
CA PRO A 75 -26.08 0.58 -22.86
C PRO A 75 -25.43 -0.07 -24.09
N VAL A 76 -24.30 0.49 -24.54
CA VAL A 76 -23.48 -0.02 -25.65
C VAL A 76 -22.09 -0.37 -25.11
N HIS A 77 -21.57 -1.53 -25.49
CA HIS A 77 -20.17 -1.88 -25.21
C HIS A 77 -19.26 -1.15 -26.20
N ILE A 78 -18.34 -0.31 -25.72
CA ILE A 78 -17.45 0.49 -26.59
C ILE A 78 -16.03 -0.04 -26.47
N VAL A 79 -15.40 -0.36 -27.59
CA VAL A 79 -14.02 -0.86 -27.63
C VAL A 79 -13.13 0.08 -28.44
N LEU A 80 -11.97 0.44 -27.89
CA LEU A 80 -10.86 1.02 -28.64
C LEU A 80 -9.75 -0.02 -28.78
N ASN A 81 -9.51 -0.47 -30.01
CA ASN A 81 -8.40 -1.37 -30.35
C ASN A 81 -7.17 -0.55 -30.73
N LEU A 82 -6.08 -0.73 -29.98
CA LEU A 82 -4.77 -0.23 -30.37
C LEU A 82 -4.16 -1.10 -31.46
N GLU A 83 -3.26 -0.52 -32.25
CA GLU A 83 -2.54 -1.26 -33.29
C GLU A 83 -1.62 -2.30 -32.63
N LYS A 84 -1.64 -3.52 -33.18
CA LYS A 84 -0.94 -4.67 -32.61
C LYS A 84 0.56 -4.40 -32.43
N ASN A 85 1.04 -4.55 -31.19
CA ASN A 85 2.45 -4.33 -30.81
C ASN A 85 3.00 -2.93 -31.17
N ALA A 86 2.13 -1.94 -31.40
CA ALA A 86 2.57 -0.59 -31.72
C ALA A 86 3.17 0.13 -30.51
N SER A 87 4.03 1.11 -30.77
CA SER A 87 4.59 1.97 -29.72
C SER A 87 4.09 3.40 -29.92
N TYR A 88 3.30 3.89 -28.96
CA TYR A 88 2.77 5.25 -28.93
C TYR A 88 3.57 6.09 -27.96
N ARG A 89 4.21 7.17 -28.44
CA ARG A 89 4.90 8.14 -27.59
C ARG A 89 3.97 9.28 -27.23
N ILE A 90 3.59 9.37 -25.96
CA ILE A 90 2.58 10.32 -25.47
C ILE A 90 3.20 11.35 -24.53
N LYS A 91 2.63 12.55 -24.49
CA LYS A 91 2.99 13.60 -23.52
C LYS A 91 1.91 13.81 -22.47
N ARG A 92 0.68 13.39 -22.77
CA ARG A 92 -0.50 13.62 -21.93
C ARG A 92 -1.14 12.28 -21.53
N PRO A 93 -1.80 12.22 -20.37
CA PRO A 93 -2.56 11.05 -19.99
C PRO A 93 -3.72 10.83 -20.96
N LEU A 94 -4.00 9.56 -21.25
CA LEU A 94 -5.24 9.15 -21.90
C LEU A 94 -6.36 9.32 -20.86
N ALA A 95 -7.29 10.24 -21.12
CA ALA A 95 -8.34 10.60 -20.17
C ALA A 95 -9.68 9.95 -20.54
N PHE A 96 -10.12 8.99 -19.72
CA PHE A 96 -11.41 8.32 -19.82
C PHE A 96 -12.37 8.90 -18.79
N LYS A 97 -13.51 9.43 -19.23
CA LYS A 97 -14.45 10.13 -18.37
C LYS A 97 -15.87 9.65 -18.61
N GLN A 98 -16.59 9.31 -17.54
CA GLN A 98 -18.03 9.00 -17.59
C GLN A 98 -18.40 7.92 -18.60
N LEU A 99 -17.50 6.94 -18.80
CA LEU A 99 -17.74 5.81 -19.69
C LEU A 99 -18.37 4.65 -18.91
N HIS A 100 -19.23 3.90 -19.58
CA HIS A 100 -19.89 2.71 -19.03
C HIS A 100 -19.67 1.51 -19.95
N GLY A 101 -19.06 0.44 -19.46
CA GLY A 101 -18.77 -0.75 -20.27
C GLY A 101 -17.80 -0.46 -21.43
N PHE A 102 -16.74 0.30 -21.14
CA PHE A 102 -15.71 0.64 -22.12
C PHE A 102 -14.50 -0.28 -21.99
N GLU A 103 -13.89 -0.63 -23.11
CA GLU A 103 -12.66 -1.39 -23.18
C GLU A 103 -11.59 -0.68 -24.01
N LEU A 104 -10.41 -0.49 -23.42
CA LEU A 104 -9.17 -0.25 -24.14
C LEU A 104 -8.45 -1.57 -24.33
N ASN A 105 -8.49 -2.09 -25.56
CA ASN A 105 -7.72 -3.27 -25.94
C ASN A 105 -6.35 -2.84 -26.49
N GLY A 106 -5.30 -3.10 -25.73
CA GLY A 106 -3.94 -2.71 -26.07
C GLY A 106 -3.31 -3.53 -27.20
N ASN A 107 -3.77 -4.76 -27.47
CA ASN A 107 -3.18 -5.66 -28.48
C ASN A 107 -1.63 -5.78 -28.38
N GLY A 108 -1.07 -5.75 -27.17
CA GLY A 108 0.37 -5.79 -26.91
C GLY A 108 1.11 -4.47 -27.16
N ALA A 109 0.39 -3.36 -27.34
CA ALA A 109 0.99 -2.04 -27.57
C ALA A 109 1.75 -1.51 -26.34
N GLN A 110 2.59 -0.52 -26.59
CA GLN A 110 3.36 0.22 -25.59
C GLN A 110 2.95 1.69 -25.60
N LEU A 111 2.68 2.25 -24.42
CA LEU A 111 2.62 3.69 -24.18
C LEU A 111 3.94 4.13 -23.56
N ILE A 112 4.67 5.00 -24.25
CA ILE A 112 5.91 5.58 -23.76
C ILE A 112 5.66 7.05 -23.44
N ASN A 113 5.58 7.38 -22.15
CA ASN A 113 5.38 8.75 -21.71
C ASN A 113 6.70 9.54 -21.78
N THR A 114 6.69 10.64 -22.51
CA THR A 114 7.89 11.47 -22.74
C THR A 114 7.90 12.77 -21.94
N ALA A 115 6.97 12.93 -21.01
CA ALA A 115 6.80 14.14 -20.21
C ALA A 115 6.96 13.90 -18.70
N ARG A 116 7.21 12.66 -18.26
CA ARG A 116 7.22 12.26 -16.84
C ARG A 116 5.92 12.66 -16.12
N SER A 117 4.80 12.60 -16.83
CA SER A 117 3.45 12.89 -16.35
C SER A 117 2.65 11.59 -16.10
N GLY A 118 1.38 11.70 -15.74
CA GLY A 118 0.49 10.52 -15.70
C GLY A 118 0.24 9.97 -17.12
N SER A 119 -0.04 8.67 -17.21
CA SER A 119 -0.25 7.99 -18.51
C SER A 119 -1.72 7.65 -18.76
N ILE A 120 -2.48 7.28 -17.73
CA ILE A 120 -3.92 7.00 -17.84
C ILE A 120 -4.65 7.69 -16.68
N ALA A 121 -5.76 8.38 -16.99
CA ALA A 121 -6.67 8.96 -16.02
C ALA A 121 -8.09 8.47 -16.29
N ILE A 122 -8.70 7.80 -15.32
CA ILE A 122 -10.05 7.24 -15.38
C ILE A 122 -10.89 7.92 -14.31
N SER A 123 -11.96 8.61 -14.71
CA SER A 123 -12.80 9.35 -13.77
C SER A 123 -14.28 9.09 -13.99
N SER A 124 -15.00 8.80 -12.91
CA SER A 124 -16.45 8.57 -12.92
C SER A 124 -16.90 7.52 -13.95
N CYS A 125 -16.08 6.51 -14.19
CA CYS A 125 -16.40 5.42 -15.11
C CYS A 125 -17.03 4.23 -14.36
N ASN A 126 -17.74 3.39 -15.08
CA ASN A 126 -18.35 2.17 -14.54
C ASN A 126 -18.03 1.00 -15.49
N ARG A 127 -17.37 -0.04 -14.97
CA ARG A 127 -16.92 -1.20 -15.76
C ARG A 127 -16.03 -0.79 -16.93
N LEU A 128 -14.94 -0.10 -16.64
CA LEU A 128 -13.90 0.21 -17.62
C LEU A 128 -12.81 -0.86 -17.56
N THR A 129 -12.43 -1.41 -18.71
CA THR A 129 -11.33 -2.38 -18.83
C THR A 129 -10.17 -1.80 -19.62
N VAL A 130 -8.94 -1.97 -19.13
CA VAL A 130 -7.71 -1.79 -19.91
C VAL A 130 -7.01 -3.14 -19.94
N ARG A 131 -6.67 -3.63 -21.14
CA ARG A 131 -5.98 -4.91 -21.29
C ARG A 131 -4.80 -4.88 -22.25
N ASP A 132 -3.89 -5.84 -22.09
CA ASP A 132 -2.79 -6.14 -23.04
C ASP A 132 -1.92 -4.92 -23.39
N LEU A 133 -1.51 -4.17 -22.36
CA LEU A 133 -0.86 -2.87 -22.52
C LEU A 133 0.41 -2.76 -21.68
N THR A 134 1.48 -2.23 -22.26
CA THR A 134 2.70 -1.88 -21.52
C THR A 134 2.84 -0.36 -21.42
N ILE A 135 3.23 0.15 -20.26
CA ILE A 135 3.46 1.57 -19.98
C ILE A 135 4.90 1.73 -19.49
N ASP A 136 5.64 2.63 -20.13
CA ASP A 136 7.00 2.99 -19.73
C ASP A 136 7.28 4.49 -19.98
N TYR A 137 8.46 4.96 -19.59
CA TYR A 137 8.85 6.36 -19.62
C TYR A 137 10.20 6.54 -20.32
N ASP A 138 10.27 7.52 -21.22
CA ASP A 138 11.51 7.91 -21.89
C ASP A 138 11.51 9.43 -22.16
N PRO A 139 12.26 10.22 -21.37
CA PRO A 139 13.27 9.78 -20.39
C PRO A 139 12.65 9.20 -19.10
N LEU A 140 13.41 8.36 -18.40
CA LEU A 140 13.00 7.79 -17.11
C LEU A 140 12.71 8.89 -16.06
N PRO A 141 11.78 8.67 -15.11
CA PRO A 141 11.43 9.64 -14.09
C PRO A 141 12.30 9.56 -12.82
N PHE A 142 13.37 8.79 -12.88
CA PHE A 142 14.36 8.61 -11.82
C PHE A 142 15.74 8.44 -12.41
N THR A 143 16.77 8.55 -11.57
CA THR A 143 18.15 8.25 -11.94
C THR A 143 18.77 7.25 -10.97
N GLN A 144 19.88 6.65 -11.39
CA GLN A 144 20.66 5.76 -10.56
C GLN A 144 22.15 5.89 -10.88
N GLY A 145 22.99 5.44 -9.98
CA GLY A 145 24.43 5.52 -10.16
C GLY A 145 25.20 4.84 -9.06
N THR A 146 26.48 5.18 -8.97
CA THR A 146 27.40 4.68 -7.96
C THR A 146 28.01 5.83 -7.18
N ILE A 147 28.06 5.69 -5.86
CA ILE A 147 28.67 6.66 -4.96
C ILE A 147 30.16 6.76 -5.27
N ALA A 148 30.62 7.96 -5.60
CA ALA A 148 32.03 8.25 -5.89
C ALA A 148 32.75 8.88 -4.69
N ALA A 149 32.04 9.71 -3.93
CA ALA A 149 32.54 10.34 -2.71
C ALA A 149 31.36 10.81 -1.85
N PHE A 150 31.60 11.01 -0.57
CA PHE A 150 30.66 11.67 0.34
C PHE A 150 31.42 12.34 1.48
N ASP A 151 30.83 13.36 2.10
CA ASP A 151 31.40 13.99 3.29
C ASP A 151 31.30 13.05 4.50
N LYS A 152 31.97 13.34 5.62
CA LYS A 152 31.98 12.44 6.79
C LYS A 152 30.57 12.10 7.29
N GLN A 153 29.62 13.03 7.19
CA GLN A 153 28.24 12.80 7.60
C GLN A 153 27.42 12.09 6.53
N ALA A 154 27.86 11.99 5.28
CA ALA A 154 27.01 11.54 4.18
C ALA A 154 25.74 12.39 4.03
N LEU A 155 25.87 13.70 4.20
CA LEU A 155 24.86 14.68 3.80
C LEU A 155 25.07 15.12 2.36
N GLU A 156 26.33 15.25 1.94
CA GLU A 156 26.70 15.57 0.58
C GLU A 156 27.33 14.35 -0.08
N ILE A 157 26.68 13.82 -1.11
CA ILE A 157 27.08 12.59 -1.78
C ILE A 157 27.30 12.91 -3.26
N THR A 158 28.49 12.64 -3.76
CA THR A 158 28.79 12.68 -5.20
C THR A 158 28.50 11.32 -5.80
N VAL A 159 27.65 11.29 -6.83
CA VAL A 159 27.22 10.07 -7.52
C VAL A 159 27.63 10.16 -8.99
N LYS A 160 28.31 9.12 -9.47
CA LYS A 160 28.51 8.88 -10.90
C LYS A 160 27.24 8.23 -11.43
N VAL A 161 26.51 8.94 -12.27
CA VAL A 161 25.26 8.46 -12.88
C VAL A 161 25.60 7.32 -13.84
N ASP A 162 24.83 6.24 -13.77
CA ASP A 162 24.98 5.11 -14.69
C ASP A 162 24.73 5.58 -16.14
N PRO A 163 25.50 5.13 -17.14
CA PRO A 163 25.21 5.44 -18.54
C PRO A 163 23.76 5.14 -18.92
N GLY A 164 23.15 5.97 -19.77
CA GLY A 164 21.76 5.81 -20.20
C GLY A 164 20.69 6.25 -19.19
N PHE A 165 21.06 6.58 -17.96
CA PHE A 165 20.14 7.16 -16.97
C PHE A 165 20.15 8.71 -17.03
N PRO A 166 19.00 9.36 -16.81
CA PRO A 166 18.88 10.80 -16.94
C PRO A 166 19.61 11.55 -15.82
N ASP A 167 20.31 12.61 -16.19
CA ASP A 167 20.85 13.64 -15.30
C ASP A 167 20.51 15.06 -15.81
N ASP A 168 19.44 15.17 -16.59
CA ASP A 168 18.97 16.42 -17.16
C ASP A 168 18.46 17.39 -16.09
N ALA A 169 18.57 18.70 -16.39
CA ALA A 169 18.24 19.76 -15.44
C ALA A 169 16.79 19.69 -14.93
N ALA A 170 15.84 19.25 -15.76
CA ALA A 170 14.44 19.16 -15.36
C ALA A 170 14.22 18.04 -14.31
N LEU A 171 14.84 16.88 -14.49
CA LEU A 171 14.82 15.81 -13.47
C LEU A 171 15.46 16.30 -12.17
N LEU A 172 16.70 16.80 -12.24
CA LEU A 172 17.46 17.14 -11.03
C LEU A 172 16.79 18.27 -10.22
N ALA A 173 16.22 19.26 -10.90
CA ALA A 173 15.48 20.35 -10.25
C ALA A 173 14.17 19.86 -9.59
N SER A 174 13.58 18.76 -10.07
CA SER A 174 12.40 18.17 -9.46
C SER A 174 12.70 17.40 -8.18
N ILE A 175 13.95 17.01 -7.92
CA ILE A 175 14.34 16.21 -6.75
C ILE A 175 14.62 17.12 -5.56
N THR A 176 13.55 17.42 -4.82
CA THR A 176 13.57 18.20 -3.57
C THR A 176 13.03 17.41 -2.37
N GLY A 177 12.83 16.10 -2.55
CA GLY A 177 12.30 15.16 -1.58
C GLY A 177 12.31 13.74 -2.16
N GLY A 178 11.49 12.86 -1.59
CA GLY A 178 11.35 11.48 -2.06
C GLY A 178 12.39 10.53 -1.49
N PHE A 179 12.98 9.70 -2.35
CA PHE A 179 13.78 8.55 -1.95
C PHE A 179 15.20 8.58 -2.53
N PHE A 180 16.16 8.43 -1.64
CA PHE A 180 17.54 8.04 -1.92
C PHE A 180 17.75 6.64 -1.34
N LYS A 181 17.85 5.62 -2.20
CA LYS A 181 18.00 4.23 -1.73
C LYS A 181 19.38 3.72 -2.07
N VAL A 182 20.05 3.12 -1.10
CA VAL A 182 21.33 2.43 -1.30
C VAL A 182 21.01 0.99 -1.63
N MET A 183 21.44 0.52 -2.79
CA MET A 183 20.96 -0.71 -3.40
C MET A 183 22.07 -1.75 -3.52
N ASP A 184 21.69 -3.02 -3.49
CA ASP A 184 22.54 -4.14 -3.90
C ASP A 184 22.19 -4.51 -5.35
N ARG A 185 23.18 -4.49 -6.26
CA ARG A 185 22.93 -4.79 -7.69
C ARG A 185 22.71 -6.27 -7.98
N GLY A 186 23.20 -7.18 -7.13
CA GLY A 186 23.12 -8.61 -7.33
C GLY A 186 21.70 -9.13 -7.13
N ASN A 187 21.05 -8.70 -6.05
CA ASN A 187 19.64 -9.04 -5.77
C ASN A 187 18.66 -7.92 -6.14
N ARG A 188 19.14 -6.74 -6.56
CA ARG A 188 18.36 -5.52 -6.88
C ARG A 188 17.51 -4.98 -5.72
N ALA A 189 17.72 -5.44 -4.50
CA ALA A 189 17.02 -4.93 -3.33
C ALA A 189 17.73 -3.73 -2.71
N LEU A 190 17.07 -3.10 -1.74
CA LEU A 190 17.76 -2.22 -0.79
C LEU A 190 18.98 -2.98 -0.24
N LYS A 191 20.14 -2.35 -0.18
CA LYS A 191 21.31 -2.93 0.46
C LYS A 191 20.92 -3.27 1.90
N THR A 192 21.09 -4.52 2.29
CA THR A 192 20.70 -4.99 3.62
C THR A 192 21.20 -4.02 4.68
N GLY A 193 20.35 -3.61 5.61
CA GLY A 193 20.75 -2.67 6.67
C GLY A 193 20.95 -1.21 6.26
N ALA A 194 20.74 -0.84 5.00
CA ALA A 194 20.58 0.54 4.62
C ALA A 194 19.23 1.07 5.10
N ARG A 195 19.09 2.39 5.14
CA ARG A 195 17.80 3.04 5.41
C ARG A 195 16.98 3.11 4.15
N ASP A 196 15.70 2.87 4.31
CA ASP A 196 14.72 2.97 3.22
C ASP A 196 14.21 4.41 3.05
N SER A 197 14.14 5.16 4.16
CA SER A 197 13.63 6.55 4.20
C SER A 197 14.78 7.57 4.28
N LEU A 198 15.64 7.64 3.28
CA LEU A 198 16.53 8.80 3.10
C LEU A 198 15.92 9.71 2.05
N SER A 199 15.81 10.99 2.37
CA SER A 199 15.20 11.98 1.47
C SER A 199 16.25 12.95 0.95
N PRO A 200 16.43 13.09 -0.37
CA PRO A 200 17.26 14.13 -0.92
C PRO A 200 16.54 15.49 -0.78
N SER A 201 17.25 16.51 -0.29
CA SER A 201 16.74 17.88 -0.21
C SER A 201 17.04 18.69 -1.48
N ARG A 202 18.10 18.31 -2.21
CA ARG A 202 18.51 18.94 -3.47
C ARG A 202 19.47 18.04 -4.25
N VAL A 203 19.36 18.06 -5.58
CA VAL A 203 20.36 17.44 -6.46
C VAL A 203 20.86 18.45 -7.50
N THR A 204 22.17 18.51 -7.71
CA THR A 204 22.80 19.39 -8.70
C THR A 204 23.74 18.63 -9.61
N ARG A 205 23.84 19.06 -10.87
CA ARG A 205 24.82 18.52 -11.82
C ARG A 205 26.17 19.18 -11.56
N ILE A 206 27.23 18.38 -11.44
CA ILE A 206 28.62 18.86 -11.38
C ILE A 206 29.18 18.93 -12.80
N SER A 207 29.03 17.83 -13.55
CA SER A 207 29.39 17.68 -14.96
C SER A 207 28.54 16.56 -15.57
N ASP A 208 28.70 16.29 -16.86
CA ASP A 208 28.01 15.16 -17.51
C ASP A 208 28.29 13.84 -16.77
N GLY A 209 27.23 13.13 -16.37
CA GLY A 209 27.32 11.86 -15.66
C GLY A 209 27.79 11.97 -14.21
N LEU A 210 27.86 13.18 -13.63
CA LEU A 210 28.31 13.39 -12.25
C LEU A 210 27.40 14.39 -11.54
N ILE A 211 26.73 13.94 -10.48
CA ILE A 211 25.79 14.75 -9.70
C ILE A 211 26.23 14.83 -8.24
N LYS A 212 25.80 15.89 -7.55
CA LYS A 212 25.86 16.03 -6.10
C LYS A 212 24.45 15.94 -5.54
N VAL A 213 24.22 15.01 -4.62
CA VAL A 213 23.00 14.87 -3.83
C VAL A 213 23.25 15.47 -2.45
N HIS A 214 22.34 16.34 -2.02
CA HIS A 214 22.24 16.77 -0.63
C HIS A 214 21.06 16.03 0.02
N LEU A 215 21.30 15.35 1.14
CA LEU A 215 20.24 14.71 1.91
C LEU A 215 19.64 15.66 2.96
N ALA A 216 18.38 15.45 3.31
CA ALA A 216 17.67 16.21 4.35
C ALA A 216 18.12 15.83 5.77
N TRP A 217 18.65 14.62 5.93
CA TRP A 217 19.31 14.11 7.13
C TRP A 217 20.39 13.13 6.70
N SER A 218 21.37 12.90 7.57
CA SER A 218 22.55 12.17 7.15
C SER A 218 22.25 10.68 6.98
N ALA A 219 22.84 10.07 5.95
CA ALA A 219 22.78 8.63 5.77
C ALA A 219 23.54 7.87 6.88
N ASN A 220 24.36 8.58 7.66
CA ASN A 220 25.16 8.08 8.77
C ASN A 220 24.69 8.60 10.16
N ASP A 221 23.67 9.47 10.26
CA ASP A 221 23.23 10.09 11.51
C ASP A 221 21.94 9.48 12.07
N ARG A 222 21.89 9.30 13.40
CA ARG A 222 20.77 8.77 14.23
C ARG A 222 20.54 7.25 14.27
N PHE A 223 21.08 6.63 15.33
CA PHE A 223 20.92 5.22 15.75
C PHE A 223 21.63 4.23 14.82
N PRO A 224 22.42 3.28 15.36
CA PRO A 224 23.62 2.83 14.67
C PRO A 224 23.27 1.93 13.47
N SER A 225 23.14 2.49 12.26
CA SER A 225 23.04 1.70 11.03
C SER A 225 24.44 1.20 10.65
N GLN A 226 24.82 0.02 11.12
CA GLN A 226 26.13 -0.59 10.83
C GLN A 226 26.28 -1.15 9.40
N LEU A 227 25.59 -0.59 8.41
CA LEU A 227 26.10 -0.63 7.05
C LEU A 227 26.16 0.82 6.54
N PRO A 228 27.25 1.55 6.86
CA PRO A 228 27.44 2.88 6.30
C PRO A 228 27.41 2.79 4.79
N ILE A 229 26.95 3.87 4.15
CA ILE A 229 27.17 4.03 2.72
C ILE A 229 28.66 3.96 2.46
N ALA A 230 29.05 3.35 1.35
CA ALA A 230 30.44 3.21 0.93
C ALA A 230 30.63 3.76 -0.48
N VAL A 231 31.84 4.26 -0.76
CA VAL A 231 32.24 4.51 -2.15
C VAL A 231 32.15 3.19 -2.91
N GLY A 232 31.49 3.20 -4.06
CA GLY A 232 31.18 1.99 -4.84
C GLY A 232 29.76 1.46 -4.66
N ASP A 233 29.02 1.88 -3.63
CA ASP A 233 27.62 1.48 -3.47
C ASP A 233 26.75 2.00 -4.63
N ALA A 234 25.81 1.17 -5.08
CA ALA A 234 24.79 1.59 -6.03
C ALA A 234 23.68 2.37 -5.31
N VAL A 235 23.13 3.37 -5.98
CA VAL A 235 22.05 4.19 -5.44
C VAL A 235 20.98 4.49 -6.47
N THR A 236 19.74 4.62 -6.02
CA THR A 236 18.64 5.21 -6.80
C THR A 236 18.20 6.52 -6.19
N ILE A 237 17.82 7.47 -7.04
CA ILE A 237 17.42 8.81 -6.63
C ILE A 237 16.14 9.15 -7.39
N ALA A 238 15.07 9.33 -6.63
CA ALA A 238 13.73 9.56 -7.16
C ALA A 238 12.99 10.57 -6.27
N ASN A 239 12.08 11.33 -6.88
CA ASN A 239 11.08 12.12 -6.16
C ASN A 239 9.68 11.68 -6.58
N GLY A 240 8.70 11.88 -5.69
CA GLY A 240 7.29 11.68 -6.02
C GLY A 240 6.80 12.73 -7.03
N GLY A 241 5.99 12.27 -7.98
CA GLY A 241 5.40 13.08 -9.03
C GLY A 241 4.03 12.56 -9.43
N ALA A 242 3.67 12.69 -10.71
CA ALA A 242 2.38 12.19 -11.20
C ALA A 242 2.28 10.65 -11.11
N HIS A 243 1.08 10.15 -10.87
CA HIS A 243 0.80 8.70 -10.84
C HIS A 243 0.59 8.17 -12.26
N ALA A 244 1.05 6.95 -12.55
CA ALA A 244 0.99 6.41 -13.91
C ALA A 244 -0.45 6.10 -14.35
N ILE A 245 -1.23 5.42 -13.50
CA ILE A 245 -2.65 5.14 -13.71
C ILE A 245 -3.42 5.69 -12.51
N ALA A 246 -4.27 6.68 -12.75
CA ALA A 246 -5.15 7.27 -11.73
C ALA A 246 -6.62 6.94 -12.00
N VAL A 247 -7.30 6.41 -10.99
CA VAL A 247 -8.72 6.06 -11.03
C VAL A 247 -9.45 6.81 -9.92
N ASP A 248 -10.38 7.69 -10.28
CA ASP A 248 -11.10 8.54 -9.33
C ASP A 248 -12.61 8.35 -9.46
N GLY A 249 -13.28 8.07 -8.33
CA GLY A 249 -14.74 7.97 -8.25
C GLY A 249 -15.37 7.04 -9.28
N SER A 250 -14.69 5.95 -9.62
CA SER A 250 -15.11 4.97 -10.62
C SER A 250 -15.51 3.65 -9.94
N VAL A 251 -16.18 2.78 -10.69
CA VAL A 251 -16.68 1.49 -10.19
C VAL A 251 -16.23 0.37 -11.12
N ALA A 252 -15.72 -0.72 -10.54
CA ALA A 252 -15.34 -1.94 -11.25
C ALA A 252 -14.36 -1.69 -12.42
N THR A 253 -13.30 -0.94 -12.17
CA THR A 253 -12.19 -0.79 -13.14
C THR A 253 -11.37 -2.07 -13.19
N SER A 254 -11.05 -2.57 -14.38
CA SER A 254 -10.24 -3.78 -14.56
C SER A 254 -8.97 -3.48 -15.36
N LEU A 255 -7.82 -3.88 -14.82
CA LEU A 255 -6.53 -3.90 -15.51
C LEU A 255 -6.11 -5.36 -15.70
N ILE A 256 -5.98 -5.81 -16.96
CA ILE A 256 -5.74 -7.21 -17.30
C ILE A 256 -4.50 -7.32 -18.20
N ASP A 257 -3.46 -8.04 -17.77
CA ASP A 257 -2.17 -8.13 -18.49
C ASP A 257 -1.60 -6.73 -18.83
N VAL A 258 -1.58 -5.87 -17.82
CA VAL A 258 -0.99 -4.53 -17.89
C VAL A 258 0.40 -4.56 -17.26
N LYS A 259 1.40 -4.06 -17.98
CA LYS A 259 2.79 -3.96 -17.51
C LYS A 259 3.16 -2.49 -17.30
N LEU A 260 3.47 -2.12 -16.07
CA LEU A 260 3.97 -0.80 -15.72
C LEU A 260 5.46 -0.89 -15.37
N LEU A 261 6.29 -0.26 -16.22
CA LEU A 261 7.75 -0.44 -16.22
C LEU A 261 8.52 0.71 -15.54
N ALA A 262 7.87 1.85 -15.39
CA ALA A 262 8.32 3.00 -14.62
C ALA A 262 7.12 3.84 -14.16
N SER A 263 7.24 4.60 -13.06
CA SER A 263 6.28 5.66 -12.71
C SER A 263 6.94 6.85 -11.99
N PRO A 264 6.60 8.11 -12.33
CA PRO A 264 7.12 9.29 -11.65
C PRO A 264 6.62 9.45 -10.21
N GLY A 265 5.54 8.77 -9.84
CA GLY A 265 5.03 8.68 -8.47
C GLY A 265 4.61 7.25 -8.17
N MET A 266 3.40 7.10 -7.63
CA MET A 266 2.79 5.77 -7.45
C MET A 266 2.41 5.15 -8.80
N GLY A 267 2.33 3.82 -8.85
CA GLY A 267 1.98 3.09 -10.06
C GLY A 267 0.50 3.21 -10.41
N ILE A 268 -0.33 2.51 -9.64
CA ILE A 268 -1.78 2.41 -9.87
C ILE A 268 -2.52 2.93 -8.64
N ILE A 269 -3.38 3.93 -8.81
CA ILE A 269 -4.18 4.45 -7.69
C ILE A 269 -5.67 4.34 -7.95
N GLU A 270 -6.43 4.10 -6.88
CA GLU A 270 -7.88 4.22 -6.85
C GLU A 270 -8.31 5.08 -5.66
N ASN A 271 -9.02 6.18 -5.92
CA ASN A 271 -9.43 7.13 -4.90
C ASN A 271 -10.95 7.27 -4.85
N GLY A 272 -11.52 6.93 -3.70
CA GLY A 272 -12.89 7.27 -3.33
C GLY A 272 -13.97 6.54 -4.13
N GLY A 273 -15.18 6.52 -3.59
CA GLY A 273 -16.35 5.92 -4.23
C GLY A 273 -16.46 4.41 -4.01
N GLU A 274 -17.21 3.73 -4.87
CA GLU A 274 -17.55 2.32 -4.66
C GLU A 274 -16.34 1.37 -4.79
N GLY A 275 -15.37 1.68 -5.66
CA GLY A 275 -14.18 0.85 -5.89
C GLY A 275 -14.48 -0.46 -6.64
N SER A 276 -13.99 -1.58 -6.09
CA SER A 276 -13.97 -2.91 -6.73
C SER A 276 -12.99 -3.04 -7.91
N MET A 277 -11.82 -2.39 -7.85
CA MET A 277 -10.78 -2.56 -8.87
C MET A 277 -10.31 -4.02 -8.97
N MET A 278 -10.15 -4.51 -10.19
CA MET A 278 -9.52 -5.81 -10.50
C MET A 278 -8.16 -5.58 -11.17
N LEU A 279 -7.10 -6.17 -10.60
CA LEU A 279 -5.80 -6.29 -11.22
C LEU A 279 -5.54 -7.78 -11.48
N GLN A 280 -5.48 -8.18 -12.75
CA GLN A 280 -5.21 -9.57 -13.12
C GLN A 280 -3.99 -9.64 -14.03
N LYS A 281 -2.99 -10.44 -13.66
CA LYS A 281 -1.71 -10.54 -14.40
C LYS A 281 -1.02 -9.19 -14.60
N VAL A 282 -1.20 -8.27 -13.65
CA VAL A 282 -0.56 -6.95 -13.70
C VAL A 282 0.88 -7.07 -13.21
N SER A 283 1.81 -6.45 -13.93
CA SER A 283 3.22 -6.38 -13.55
C SER A 283 3.65 -4.94 -13.31
N VAL A 284 4.01 -4.58 -12.07
CA VAL A 284 4.66 -3.32 -11.73
C VAL A 284 6.11 -3.62 -11.40
N VAL A 285 6.99 -3.59 -12.40
CA VAL A 285 8.36 -4.13 -12.31
C VAL A 285 9.33 -3.25 -13.09
N PRO A 286 10.65 -3.23 -12.77
CA PRO A 286 11.59 -2.44 -13.54
C PRO A 286 11.61 -2.85 -15.01
N GLY A 287 11.48 -1.87 -15.91
CA GLY A 287 11.61 -2.08 -17.35
C GLY A 287 13.00 -2.51 -17.83
N PRO A 288 13.15 -2.76 -19.14
CA PRO A 288 14.44 -3.09 -19.74
C PRO A 288 15.44 -1.95 -19.60
N ARG A 289 16.74 -2.25 -19.75
CA ARG A 289 17.80 -1.21 -19.73
C ARG A 289 17.44 -0.06 -20.68
N PRO A 290 17.49 1.21 -20.20
CA PRO A 290 17.31 2.34 -21.10
C PRO A 290 18.44 2.37 -22.13
N LYS A 291 18.21 3.09 -23.24
CA LYS A 291 19.19 3.17 -24.32
C LYS A 291 20.52 3.72 -23.79
N GLY A 292 21.60 2.98 -24.03
CA GLY A 292 22.95 3.35 -23.61
C GLY A 292 23.33 2.90 -22.19
N ALA A 293 22.46 2.19 -21.48
CA ALA A 293 22.78 1.65 -20.16
C ALA A 293 23.51 0.31 -20.20
N ALA A 294 24.51 0.18 -19.32
CA ALA A 294 25.23 -1.06 -19.04
C ALA A 294 24.64 -1.83 -17.85
N THR A 295 23.80 -1.18 -17.04
CA THR A 295 23.22 -1.71 -15.80
C THR A 295 21.71 -1.79 -15.90
N ASP A 296 21.12 -2.74 -15.18
CA ASP A 296 19.67 -2.87 -15.06
C ASP A 296 19.06 -1.74 -14.23
N ARG A 297 17.79 -1.41 -14.51
CA ARG A 297 17.00 -0.51 -13.67
C ARG A 297 16.84 -1.13 -12.28
N LEU A 298 17.07 -0.33 -11.25
CA LEU A 298 17.00 -0.78 -9.85
C LEU A 298 15.65 -0.51 -9.18
N ILE A 299 14.81 0.34 -9.75
CA ILE A 299 13.45 0.62 -9.28
C ILE A 299 12.44 0.64 -10.44
N SER A 300 11.17 0.43 -10.09
CA SER A 300 10.02 0.54 -11.00
C SER A 300 9.27 1.86 -10.74
N THR A 301 8.75 2.06 -9.54
CA THR A 301 7.98 3.26 -9.17
C THR A 301 8.78 4.16 -8.23
N ASN A 302 8.60 5.47 -8.36
CA ASN A 302 9.18 6.45 -7.45
C ASN A 302 8.48 6.49 -6.07
N SER A 303 7.30 5.87 -5.96
CA SER A 303 6.55 5.71 -4.70
C SER A 303 5.89 4.33 -4.71
N ASP A 304 4.65 4.20 -4.26
CA ASP A 304 3.93 2.94 -4.13
C ASP A 304 3.72 2.23 -5.48
N GLY A 305 3.65 0.90 -5.47
CA GLY A 305 3.21 0.12 -6.61
C GLY A 305 1.73 0.32 -6.89
N SER A 306 0.91 0.24 -5.85
CA SER A 306 -0.52 0.53 -5.89
C SER A 306 -1.05 1.14 -4.59
N HIS A 307 -1.98 2.10 -4.70
CA HIS A 307 -2.52 2.84 -3.56
C HIS A 307 -4.03 3.05 -3.68
N LEU A 308 -4.79 2.50 -2.74
CA LEU A 308 -6.24 2.39 -2.81
C LEU A 308 -6.86 3.04 -1.58
N THR A 309 -7.43 4.20 -1.81
CA THR A 309 -7.77 5.17 -0.78
C THR A 309 -9.28 5.35 -0.70
N ALA A 310 -9.85 5.04 0.46
CA ALA A 310 -11.23 5.34 0.82
C ALA A 310 -12.29 4.89 -0.19
N VAL A 311 -12.07 3.73 -0.81
CA VAL A 311 -13.07 3.03 -1.61
C VAL A 311 -13.98 2.18 -0.73
N ALA A 312 -15.23 1.94 -1.12
CA ALA A 312 -16.13 1.10 -0.33
C ALA A 312 -15.73 -0.37 -0.39
N HIS A 313 -15.51 -0.87 -1.61
CA HIS A 313 -15.11 -2.24 -1.89
C HIS A 313 -13.63 -2.28 -2.28
N GLY A 314 -12.87 -3.12 -1.59
CA GLY A 314 -11.45 -3.31 -1.83
C GLY A 314 -11.16 -3.95 -3.19
N PRO A 315 -9.87 -3.96 -3.59
CA PRO A 315 -9.48 -4.53 -4.87
C PRO A 315 -9.50 -6.05 -4.84
N THR A 316 -9.44 -6.65 -6.02
CA THR A 316 -8.96 -8.01 -6.21
C THR A 316 -7.68 -7.98 -7.03
N LEU A 317 -6.62 -8.60 -6.53
CA LEU A 317 -5.34 -8.78 -7.22
C LEU A 317 -5.10 -10.27 -7.41
N GLU A 318 -4.95 -10.70 -8.66
CA GLU A 318 -4.73 -12.10 -9.02
C GLU A 318 -3.54 -12.25 -9.97
N ASP A 319 -2.60 -13.12 -9.60
CA ASP A 319 -1.46 -13.48 -10.43
C ASP A 319 -0.59 -12.25 -10.83
N CYS A 320 -0.49 -11.27 -9.92
CA CYS A 320 0.25 -10.02 -10.14
C CYS A 320 1.69 -10.07 -9.62
N SER A 321 2.57 -9.27 -10.22
CA SER A 321 3.96 -9.13 -9.81
C SER A 321 4.32 -7.67 -9.54
N PHE A 322 4.82 -7.40 -8.34
CA PHE A 322 5.36 -6.11 -7.94
C PHE A 322 6.83 -6.28 -7.59
N ALA A 323 7.68 -5.46 -8.17
CA ALA A 323 9.11 -5.49 -7.89
C ALA A 323 9.71 -4.08 -7.82
N ASN A 324 10.58 -3.89 -6.84
CA ASN A 324 11.43 -2.71 -6.71
C ASN A 324 10.66 -1.38 -6.66
N THR A 325 9.54 -1.35 -5.94
CA THR A 325 8.83 -0.11 -5.65
C THR A 325 9.66 0.71 -4.65
N SER A 326 9.66 2.04 -4.78
CA SER A 326 10.41 2.89 -3.85
C SER A 326 9.74 2.95 -2.47
N ASP A 327 8.42 2.80 -2.42
CA ASP A 327 7.56 2.72 -1.23
C ASP A 327 6.78 1.38 -1.22
N ASP A 328 5.58 1.32 -0.64
CA ASP A 328 4.73 0.14 -0.51
C ASP A 328 4.37 -0.51 -1.85
N ALA A 329 4.21 -1.83 -1.89
CA ALA A 329 3.68 -2.52 -3.07
C ALA A 329 2.18 -2.28 -3.23
N ILE A 330 1.45 -2.37 -2.12
CA ILE A 330 0.00 -2.22 -2.03
C ILE A 330 -0.31 -1.48 -0.74
N ASN A 331 -1.12 -0.44 -0.80
CA ASN A 331 -1.71 0.19 0.39
C ASN A 331 -3.24 0.29 0.21
N VAL A 332 -4.01 -0.37 1.09
CA VAL A 332 -5.48 -0.29 1.12
C VAL A 332 -5.93 0.26 2.45
N HIS A 333 -6.56 1.44 2.46
CA HIS A 333 -6.94 2.12 3.69
C HIS A 333 -8.05 3.15 3.54
N GLY A 334 -8.57 3.62 4.69
CA GLY A 334 -9.41 4.82 4.80
C GLY A 334 -8.67 5.95 5.52
N PHE A 335 -9.40 6.98 5.97
CA PHE A 335 -8.82 8.06 6.78
C PHE A 335 -9.48 8.23 8.15
N TYR A 336 -8.71 8.82 9.06
CA TYR A 336 -9.22 9.45 10.26
C TYR A 336 -9.60 10.91 10.00
N TYR A 337 -10.76 11.31 10.52
CA TYR A 337 -11.31 12.65 10.52
C TYR A 337 -11.35 13.16 11.96
N TYR A 338 -10.64 14.24 12.26
CA TYR A 338 -10.46 14.69 13.64
C TYR A 338 -11.53 15.69 14.06
N VAL A 339 -12.09 15.51 15.26
CA VAL A 339 -13.10 16.38 15.85
C VAL A 339 -12.48 17.73 16.18
N VAL A 340 -12.96 18.77 15.51
CA VAL A 340 -12.64 20.16 15.80
C VAL A 340 -13.60 20.72 16.85
N ALA A 341 -14.88 20.38 16.81
CA ALA A 341 -15.86 20.80 17.81
C ALA A 341 -17.09 19.89 17.84
N LYS A 342 -17.76 19.81 18.99
CA LYS A 342 -19.13 19.32 19.11
C LYS A 342 -20.04 20.54 19.28
N THR A 343 -20.93 20.79 18.33
CA THR A 343 -21.74 22.04 18.28
C THR A 343 -23.14 21.85 18.84
N ALA A 344 -23.63 20.61 18.87
CA ALA A 344 -24.88 20.19 19.49
C ALA A 344 -24.78 18.68 19.85
N PRO A 345 -25.75 18.08 20.55
CA PRO A 345 -25.88 16.62 20.52
C PRO A 345 -25.87 16.13 19.07
N GLN A 346 -25.17 15.02 18.79
CA GLN A 346 -25.04 14.41 17.46
C GLN A 346 -24.30 15.23 16.38
N ARG A 347 -24.04 16.52 16.59
CA ARG A 347 -23.46 17.40 15.56
C ARG A 347 -22.00 17.76 15.86
N PHE A 348 -21.13 17.47 14.89
CA PHE A 348 -19.68 17.61 15.01
C PHE A 348 -19.09 18.34 13.81
N LEU A 349 -18.06 19.14 14.05
CA LEU A 349 -17.19 19.68 13.02
C LEU A 349 -15.93 18.80 12.97
N LEU A 350 -15.64 18.21 11.81
CA LEU A 350 -14.48 17.35 11.60
C LEU A 350 -13.51 18.00 10.60
N SER A 351 -12.22 17.77 10.81
CA SER A 351 -11.15 18.16 9.87
C SER A 351 -10.57 16.92 9.19
N PRO A 352 -10.55 16.88 7.85
CA PRO A 352 -9.99 15.76 7.08
C PRO A 352 -8.51 15.99 6.71
N LYS A 353 -7.78 14.91 6.40
CA LYS A 353 -6.47 15.00 5.73
C LYS A 353 -6.66 15.55 4.31
N TRP A 354 -7.50 14.89 3.53
CA TRP A 354 -7.86 15.24 2.15
C TRP A 354 -9.38 15.27 2.01
N ASP A 355 -9.90 15.97 0.99
CA ASP A 355 -11.35 16.04 0.75
C ASP A 355 -11.92 14.74 0.14
N ILE A 356 -11.85 13.63 0.87
CA ILE A 356 -12.22 12.30 0.40
C ILE A 356 -12.69 11.40 1.55
N GLY A 357 -13.54 10.41 1.25
CA GLY A 357 -13.70 9.18 2.05
C GLY A 357 -14.74 9.17 3.17
N LEU A 358 -15.30 10.31 3.57
CA LEU A 358 -16.45 10.34 4.49
C LEU A 358 -17.67 10.90 3.77
N ALA A 359 -18.76 10.16 3.80
CA ALA A 359 -20.01 10.53 3.14
C ALA A 359 -21.22 10.41 4.07
N ALA A 360 -22.33 11.03 3.66
CA ALA A 360 -23.63 10.71 4.25
C ALA A 360 -23.96 9.23 4.02
N ALA A 361 -24.65 8.63 4.98
CA ALA A 361 -24.95 7.22 5.11
C ALA A 361 -23.77 6.29 5.48
N ASP A 362 -22.55 6.79 5.67
CA ASP A 362 -21.44 5.96 6.16
C ASP A 362 -21.69 5.44 7.57
N ASP A 363 -21.43 4.15 7.76
CA ASP A 363 -21.20 3.59 9.10
C ASP A 363 -19.84 4.07 9.60
N ILE A 364 -19.75 4.46 10.86
CA ILE A 364 -18.51 5.00 11.44
C ILE A 364 -18.13 4.34 12.75
N GLU A 365 -16.83 4.34 13.06
CA GLU A 365 -16.30 4.06 14.39
C GLU A 365 -15.46 5.26 14.84
N SER A 366 -15.66 5.68 16.10
CA SER A 366 -14.90 6.77 16.70
C SER A 366 -13.79 6.24 17.61
N CYS A 367 -12.76 7.05 17.86
CA CYS A 367 -11.70 6.70 18.79
C CYS A 367 -11.19 7.90 19.61
N ASP A 368 -10.89 7.64 20.87
CA ASP A 368 -10.28 8.61 21.80
C ASP A 368 -8.83 8.91 21.39
N HIS A 369 -8.44 10.18 21.39
CA HIS A 369 -7.11 10.59 20.91
C HIS A 369 -5.93 10.20 21.81
N ALA A 370 -6.18 9.83 23.07
CA ALA A 370 -5.11 9.48 24.01
C ALA A 370 -4.91 7.96 24.12
N THR A 371 -6.01 7.22 24.13
CA THR A 371 -6.02 5.76 24.32
C THR A 371 -6.22 4.98 23.03
N PHE A 372 -6.77 5.63 22.00
CA PHE A 372 -7.19 5.05 20.73
C PHE A 372 -8.24 3.94 20.88
N ARG A 373 -8.89 3.87 22.04
CA ARG A 373 -10.06 3.02 22.27
C ARG A 373 -11.24 3.54 21.48
N SER A 374 -12.06 2.61 21.03
CA SER A 374 -13.36 2.92 20.42
C SER A 374 -14.24 3.69 21.41
N LEU A 375 -14.79 4.83 20.99
CA LEU A 375 -15.78 5.60 21.76
C LEU A 375 -17.23 5.32 21.34
N GLY A 376 -17.42 4.41 20.38
CA GLY A 376 -18.72 3.97 19.90
C GLY A 376 -18.80 3.99 18.37
N ARG A 377 -19.90 3.43 17.86
CA ARG A 377 -20.27 3.43 16.45
C ARG A 377 -21.54 4.23 16.25
N SER A 378 -21.67 4.84 15.08
CA SER A 378 -22.85 5.58 14.66
C SER A 378 -22.94 5.56 13.14
N LYS A 379 -23.90 6.30 12.60
CA LYS A 379 -24.05 6.50 11.16
C LYS A 379 -24.06 7.99 10.86
N VAL A 380 -23.42 8.41 9.77
CA VAL A 380 -23.50 9.79 9.28
C VAL A 380 -24.88 9.98 8.64
N GLU A 381 -25.77 10.75 9.24
CA GLU A 381 -27.06 11.09 8.62
C GLU A 381 -26.90 12.22 7.61
N GLN A 382 -26.11 13.23 7.97
CA GLN A 382 -25.88 14.40 7.13
C GLN A 382 -24.40 14.78 7.19
N LEU A 383 -23.87 15.19 6.05
CA LEU A 383 -22.55 15.77 5.92
C LEU A 383 -22.64 16.97 4.99
N THR A 384 -22.20 18.13 5.48
CA THR A 384 -22.01 19.32 4.66
C THR A 384 -20.56 19.78 4.78
N LYS A 385 -20.01 20.35 3.71
CA LYS A 385 -18.63 20.82 3.66
C LYS A 385 -18.62 22.34 3.65
N ARG A 386 -17.70 22.95 4.40
CA ARG A 386 -17.44 24.40 4.32
C ARG A 386 -15.98 24.71 4.58
N HIS A 387 -15.50 25.79 3.97
CA HIS A 387 -14.25 26.41 4.41
C HIS A 387 -14.52 27.27 5.65
N ALA A 388 -13.70 27.12 6.66
CA ALA A 388 -13.79 27.76 7.97
C ALA A 388 -12.43 28.40 8.34
N PRO A 389 -12.03 29.52 7.71
CA PRO A 389 -10.77 30.20 8.01
C PRO A 389 -10.59 30.55 9.48
N GLU A 390 -11.70 30.76 10.20
CA GLU A 390 -11.74 31.03 11.64
C GLU A 390 -11.22 29.85 12.49
N LEU A 391 -11.18 28.63 11.94
CA LEU A 391 -10.71 27.42 12.62
C LEU A 391 -9.28 27.01 12.25
N LYS A 392 -8.59 27.73 11.35
CA LYS A 392 -7.24 27.39 10.87
C LYS A 392 -6.24 27.07 11.98
N THR A 393 -6.17 27.93 12.99
CA THR A 393 -5.25 27.75 14.12
C THR A 393 -5.57 26.49 14.92
N LYS A 394 -6.86 26.20 15.13
CA LYS A 394 -7.30 25.01 15.86
C LYS A 394 -7.02 23.73 15.08
N ILE A 395 -7.28 23.74 13.77
CA ILE A 395 -6.94 22.65 12.85
C ILE A 395 -5.43 22.40 12.88
N ALA A 396 -4.61 23.43 12.72
CA ALA A 396 -3.15 23.31 12.74
C ALA A 396 -2.61 22.69 14.05
N GLN A 397 -3.25 22.97 15.19
CA GLN A 397 -2.89 22.35 16.47
C GLN A 397 -3.23 20.85 16.52
N ILE A 398 -4.42 20.46 16.02
CA ILE A 398 -4.84 19.04 15.94
C ILE A 398 -3.93 18.25 15.01
N TRP A 399 -3.49 18.85 13.91
CA TRP A 399 -2.62 18.24 12.90
C TRP A 399 -1.12 18.37 13.21
N LYS A 400 -0.74 18.91 14.36
CA LYS A 400 0.67 19.01 14.74
C LYS A 400 1.31 17.62 14.79
N ASN A 401 2.51 17.49 14.20
CA ASN A 401 3.27 16.23 14.07
C ASN A 401 2.57 15.14 13.22
N LYS A 402 1.58 15.50 12.42
CA LYS A 402 0.99 14.62 11.40
C LYS A 402 1.48 15.04 10.01
N SER A 403 1.15 14.24 8.99
CA SER A 403 1.44 14.57 7.59
C SER A 403 0.99 16.01 7.27
N PRO A 404 1.84 16.83 6.61
CA PRO A 404 1.56 18.23 6.33
C PRO A 404 0.49 18.44 5.24
N THR A 405 -0.12 17.37 4.75
CA THR A 405 -1.06 17.37 3.63
C THR A 405 -2.52 17.64 4.05
N THR A 406 -2.75 18.11 5.28
CA THR A 406 -4.09 18.46 5.80
C THR A 406 -4.72 19.64 5.07
N GLN A 407 -6.05 19.65 4.95
CA GLN A 407 -6.81 20.78 4.45
C GLN A 407 -6.94 21.85 5.56
N PRO A 408 -6.27 23.01 5.45
CA PRO A 408 -6.05 23.90 6.59
C PRO A 408 -7.33 24.58 7.11
N ASP A 409 -8.37 24.68 6.30
CA ASP A 409 -9.67 25.27 6.67
C ASP A 409 -10.89 24.47 6.22
N LEU A 410 -10.74 23.27 5.66
CA LEU A 410 -11.88 22.45 5.29
C LEU A 410 -12.49 21.79 6.52
N ILE A 411 -13.81 21.95 6.67
CA ILE A 411 -14.59 21.33 7.73
C ILE A 411 -15.72 20.49 7.12
N TYR A 412 -15.89 19.29 7.67
CA TYR A 412 -17.09 18.49 7.52
C TYR A 412 -18.00 18.74 8.72
N ASP A 413 -19.15 19.35 8.50
CA ASP A 413 -20.21 19.50 9.49
C ASP A 413 -21.13 18.29 9.37
N VAL A 414 -21.05 17.42 10.38
CA VAL A 414 -21.61 16.07 10.38
C VAL A 414 -22.68 15.97 11.46
N VAL A 415 -23.83 15.40 11.09
CA VAL A 415 -24.87 14.94 12.02
C VAL A 415 -24.84 13.43 12.07
N LEU A 416 -24.71 12.89 13.28
CA LEU A 416 -24.70 11.45 13.55
C LEU A 416 -26.09 10.97 13.99
N GLN A 417 -26.45 9.74 13.61
CA GLN A 417 -27.73 9.14 14.01
C GLN A 417 -27.88 9.02 15.54
N HIS A 418 -26.79 8.72 16.24
CA HIS A 418 -26.73 8.66 17.70
C HIS A 418 -25.55 9.49 18.21
N ASP A 419 -25.75 10.16 19.35
CA ASP A 419 -24.73 11.01 19.94
C ASP A 419 -23.56 10.18 20.46
N LEU A 420 -22.36 10.73 20.34
CA LEU A 420 -21.13 10.11 20.85
C LEU A 420 -20.42 11.07 21.82
N PRO A 421 -19.70 10.54 22.83
CA PRO A 421 -19.02 11.36 23.83
C PRO A 421 -17.68 11.92 23.31
N LEU A 422 -17.66 12.43 22.07
CA LEU A 422 -16.42 12.90 21.43
C LEU A 422 -16.05 14.30 21.90
N LYS A 423 -14.74 14.51 22.10
CA LYS A 423 -14.11 15.80 22.43
C LYS A 423 -13.17 16.21 21.30
N THR A 424 -12.70 17.47 21.35
CA THR A 424 -11.70 17.98 20.40
C THR A 424 -10.47 17.06 20.36
N GLY A 425 -9.99 16.73 19.17
CA GLY A 425 -8.83 15.88 18.93
C GLY A 425 -9.14 14.39 18.76
N ASP A 426 -10.29 13.90 19.27
CA ASP A 426 -10.76 12.55 18.97
C ASP A 426 -10.98 12.39 17.46
N ALA A 427 -11.02 11.15 16.97
CA ALA A 427 -11.20 10.89 15.56
C ALA A 427 -12.43 10.03 15.27
N ILE A 428 -12.94 10.16 14.06
CA ILE A 428 -13.91 9.28 13.44
C ILE A 428 -13.26 8.65 12.21
N THR A 429 -13.63 7.41 11.88
CA THR A 429 -13.32 6.82 10.58
C THR A 429 -14.56 6.20 9.94
N SER A 430 -14.61 6.22 8.61
CA SER A 430 -15.60 5.47 7.84
C SER A 430 -15.30 3.97 7.92
N LEU A 431 -16.31 3.17 8.24
CA LEU A 431 -16.29 1.71 8.11
C LEU A 431 -16.83 1.26 6.74
N THR A 432 -17.48 2.17 6.02
CA THR A 432 -18.00 1.93 4.67
C THR A 432 -16.88 2.10 3.65
N HIS A 433 -16.20 3.25 3.65
CA HIS A 433 -15.15 3.62 2.69
C HIS A 433 -13.75 3.29 3.21
N ILE A 434 -13.47 2.00 3.36
CA ILE A 434 -12.19 1.50 3.92
C ILE A 434 -11.64 0.27 3.17
N GLY A 435 -12.14 0.01 1.97
CA GLY A 435 -11.67 -1.06 1.08
C GLY A 435 -12.07 -2.46 1.50
N SER A 436 -13.25 -2.62 2.11
CA SER A 436 -13.71 -3.92 2.63
C SER A 436 -13.71 -5.00 1.55
N GLY A 437 -13.23 -6.20 1.89
CA GLY A 437 -13.22 -7.35 0.98
C GLY A 437 -11.98 -7.44 0.08
N ALA A 438 -10.94 -6.63 0.33
CA ALA A 438 -9.70 -6.66 -0.42
C ALA A 438 -9.07 -8.07 -0.48
N THR A 439 -8.70 -8.51 -1.69
CA THR A 439 -8.21 -9.87 -1.93
C THR A 439 -6.92 -9.82 -2.75
N VAL A 440 -5.87 -10.50 -2.27
CA VAL A 440 -4.57 -10.62 -2.95
C VAL A 440 -4.19 -12.10 -3.03
N LEU A 441 -4.19 -12.66 -4.24
CA LEU A 441 -4.04 -14.09 -4.50
C LEU A 441 -2.92 -14.35 -5.49
N ARG A 442 -2.02 -15.28 -5.14
CA ARG A 442 -0.97 -15.78 -6.04
C ARG A 442 -0.06 -14.66 -6.60
N CYS A 443 0.16 -13.62 -5.80
CA CYS A 443 1.00 -12.49 -6.19
C CYS A 443 2.44 -12.65 -5.72
N SER A 444 3.38 -12.02 -6.42
CA SER A 444 4.80 -11.98 -6.05
C SER A 444 5.26 -10.56 -5.76
N PHE A 445 5.93 -10.35 -4.63
CA PHE A 445 6.48 -9.08 -4.16
C PHE A 445 7.99 -9.23 -3.94
N HIS A 446 8.78 -8.43 -4.64
CA HIS A 446 10.24 -8.46 -4.55
C HIS A 446 10.82 -7.06 -4.34
N ALA A 447 11.61 -6.86 -3.29
CA ALA A 447 12.28 -5.57 -3.03
C ALA A 447 11.32 -4.36 -2.99
N CYS A 448 10.09 -4.58 -2.53
CA CYS A 448 9.09 -3.53 -2.28
C CYS A 448 9.12 -3.07 -0.82
N GLY A 449 8.38 -2.00 -0.50
CA GLY A 449 7.97 -1.68 0.86
C GLY A 449 7.05 -2.75 1.45
N ARG A 450 5.82 -2.35 1.80
CA ARG A 450 4.85 -3.23 2.46
C ARG A 450 3.73 -3.63 1.50
N VAL A 451 3.07 -4.76 1.80
CA VAL A 451 1.65 -4.92 1.49
C VAL A 451 0.89 -4.51 2.75
N LEU A 452 0.34 -3.30 2.72
CA LEU A 452 -0.36 -2.65 3.81
C LEU A 452 -1.87 -2.84 3.65
N MET A 453 -2.43 -3.77 4.42
CA MET A 453 -3.82 -4.19 4.36
C MET A 453 -4.57 -3.73 5.60
N LYS A 454 -5.12 -2.51 5.56
CA LYS A 454 -5.96 -1.96 6.65
C LYS A 454 -7.45 -2.24 6.47
N ALA A 455 -7.82 -2.79 5.31
CA ALA A 455 -9.19 -3.16 4.99
C ALA A 455 -9.72 -4.31 5.87
N PRO A 456 -11.00 -4.26 6.28
CA PRO A 456 -11.68 -5.38 6.89
C PRO A 456 -12.07 -6.44 5.84
N ASN A 457 -12.37 -7.66 6.30
CA ASN A 457 -12.78 -8.77 5.42
C ASN A 457 -11.73 -9.11 4.35
N ALA A 458 -10.44 -8.86 4.63
CA ALA A 458 -9.38 -8.96 3.66
C ALA A 458 -8.68 -10.33 3.66
N ILE A 459 -8.21 -10.77 2.49
CA ILE A 459 -7.47 -12.02 2.31
C ILE A 459 -6.16 -11.75 1.57
N VAL A 460 -5.05 -12.22 2.11
CA VAL A 460 -3.76 -12.30 1.41
C VAL A 460 -3.31 -13.75 1.46
N GLU A 461 -3.32 -14.41 0.30
CA GLU A 461 -3.14 -15.85 0.24
C GLU A 461 -2.28 -16.30 -0.94
N ASN A 462 -1.47 -17.34 -0.71
CA ASN A 462 -0.60 -17.96 -1.71
C ASN A 462 0.39 -16.97 -2.37
N CYS A 463 0.80 -15.92 -1.65
CA CYS A 463 1.72 -14.90 -2.16
C CYS A 463 3.17 -15.19 -1.76
N GLN A 464 4.11 -14.61 -2.52
CA GLN A 464 5.54 -14.67 -2.24
C GLN A 464 6.08 -13.27 -1.94
N PHE A 465 6.85 -13.14 -0.86
CA PHE A 465 7.51 -11.91 -0.44
C PHE A 465 9.01 -12.16 -0.33
N THR A 466 9.81 -11.34 -1.00
CA THR A 466 11.27 -11.44 -0.93
C THR A 466 11.91 -10.06 -0.79
N PHE A 467 12.88 -9.95 0.10
CA PHE A 467 13.67 -8.72 0.28
C PHE A 467 12.83 -7.44 0.54
N SER A 468 11.68 -7.55 1.22
CA SER A 468 10.90 -6.37 1.59
C SER A 468 11.76 -5.38 2.37
N THR A 469 11.65 -4.09 2.08
CA THR A 469 12.47 -3.06 2.76
C THR A 469 12.04 -2.89 4.21
N GLY A 470 10.74 -2.92 4.48
CA GLY A 470 10.16 -2.97 5.83
C GLY A 470 9.38 -4.25 6.10
N VAL A 471 8.35 -4.14 6.97
CA VAL A 471 7.35 -5.21 7.19
C VAL A 471 6.78 -5.68 5.85
N ALA A 472 6.84 -6.98 5.56
CA ALA A 472 6.38 -7.48 4.26
C ALA A 472 4.85 -7.42 4.14
N LEU A 473 4.15 -7.89 5.17
CA LEU A 473 2.70 -7.92 5.22
C LEU A 473 2.20 -7.28 6.52
N GLN A 474 1.58 -6.12 6.40
CA GLN A 474 1.18 -5.30 7.53
C GLN A 474 -0.34 -5.13 7.57
N ALA A 475 -0.93 -5.27 8.75
CA ALA A 475 -2.31 -4.86 9.02
C ALA A 475 -2.42 -3.97 10.24
N GLY A 476 -3.49 -3.19 10.26
CA GLY A 476 -3.86 -2.34 11.37
C GLY A 476 -3.55 -0.85 11.17
N SER A 477 -4.08 -0.08 12.11
CA SER A 477 -4.27 1.36 11.95
C SER A 477 -2.94 2.15 11.95
N ASP A 478 -2.87 3.23 11.19
CA ASP A 478 -1.89 4.30 11.38
C ASP A 478 -2.61 5.59 11.74
N ILE A 479 -2.91 5.74 13.03
CA ILE A 479 -3.48 6.97 13.58
C ILE A 479 -2.41 8.03 13.86
N GLY A 480 -1.13 7.66 13.71
CA GLY A 480 0.02 8.49 14.00
C GLY A 480 0.22 9.58 12.94
N PHE A 481 1.30 9.45 12.17
CA PHE A 481 1.71 10.46 11.20
C PHE A 481 0.77 10.50 10.00
N TRP A 482 0.41 9.35 9.45
CA TRP A 482 -0.32 9.28 8.18
C TRP A 482 -1.82 9.47 8.31
N SER A 483 -2.38 9.23 9.50
CA SER A 483 -3.83 9.27 9.76
C SER A 483 -4.63 8.35 8.84
N GLU A 484 -4.04 7.23 8.45
CA GLU A 484 -4.63 6.18 7.63
C GLU A 484 -5.33 5.16 8.51
N SER A 485 -6.63 5.09 8.36
CA SER A 485 -7.49 4.28 9.22
C SER A 485 -7.62 2.85 8.70
N GLY A 486 -8.13 2.01 9.61
CA GLY A 486 -8.41 0.60 9.37
C GLY A 486 -7.68 -0.23 10.39
N PHE A 487 -8.35 -0.46 11.52
CA PHE A 487 -7.96 -1.55 12.38
C PHE A 487 -8.29 -2.85 11.65
N ALA A 488 -7.41 -3.84 11.78
CA ALA A 488 -7.65 -5.16 11.22
C ALA A 488 -8.99 -5.69 11.74
N ASP A 489 -9.89 -6.10 10.85
CA ASP A 489 -11.14 -6.75 11.27
C ASP A 489 -11.52 -7.85 10.28
N ASN A 490 -11.58 -9.09 10.77
CA ASN A 490 -11.92 -10.26 9.95
C ASN A 490 -10.97 -10.41 8.76
N LEU A 491 -9.67 -10.58 9.00
CA LEU A 491 -8.68 -10.77 7.94
C LEU A 491 -7.95 -12.11 8.04
N ALA A 492 -7.46 -12.58 6.90
CA ALA A 492 -6.73 -13.84 6.80
C ALA A 492 -5.45 -13.71 5.97
N PHE A 493 -4.33 -14.09 6.58
CA PHE A 493 -3.02 -14.22 5.95
C PHE A 493 -2.62 -15.69 5.94
N ARG A 494 -2.73 -16.31 4.76
CA ARG A 494 -2.65 -17.77 4.62
C ARG A 494 -1.68 -18.22 3.55
N ASN A 495 -0.96 -19.33 3.79
CA ASN A 495 -0.16 -20.00 2.76
C ASN A 495 0.86 -19.09 2.04
N ASN A 496 1.31 -18.01 2.67
CA ASN A 496 2.28 -17.09 2.07
C ASN A 496 3.71 -17.53 2.36
N ARG A 497 4.63 -17.16 1.46
CA ARG A 497 6.07 -17.46 1.59
C ARG A 497 6.86 -16.17 1.72
N PHE A 498 7.73 -16.10 2.73
CA PHE A 498 8.57 -14.94 3.01
C PHE A 498 10.03 -15.36 3.04
N SER A 499 10.90 -14.57 2.43
CA SER A 499 12.34 -14.78 2.48
C SER A 499 13.09 -13.45 2.53
N HIS A 500 14.02 -13.30 3.46
CA HIS A 500 14.85 -12.10 3.59
C HIS A 500 14.02 -10.80 3.80
N CYS A 501 12.88 -10.88 4.48
CA CYS A 501 11.99 -9.75 4.72
C CYS A 501 12.47 -8.87 5.88
N VAL A 502 12.09 -7.59 5.84
CA VAL A 502 12.55 -6.54 6.78
C VAL A 502 14.04 -6.23 6.58
N ASN A 503 14.44 -6.18 5.31
CA ASN A 503 15.83 -6.04 4.87
C ASN A 503 16.43 -4.65 5.16
N GLY A 504 15.59 -3.61 5.25
CA GLY A 504 15.97 -2.25 5.62
C GLY A 504 16.10 -2.04 7.13
N ALA A 505 16.81 -0.98 7.51
CA ALA A 505 17.17 -0.74 8.91
C ALA A 505 16.07 -0.16 9.81
N ASN A 506 15.06 0.48 9.24
CA ASN A 506 14.11 1.32 9.96
C ASN A 506 13.37 0.52 11.06
N GLU A 507 12.82 -0.64 10.68
CA GLU A 507 12.05 -1.52 11.56
C GLU A 507 12.91 -2.23 12.62
N MET A 508 14.23 -2.31 12.40
CA MET A 508 15.16 -2.90 13.36
C MET A 508 15.52 -1.95 14.51
N THR A 509 15.15 -0.66 14.43
CA THR A 509 15.54 0.35 15.43
C THR A 509 14.70 0.29 16.70
N ALA A 510 15.27 0.79 17.79
CA ALA A 510 14.60 0.92 19.09
C ALA A 510 13.31 1.75 19.08
N GLY A 511 13.16 2.65 18.11
CA GLY A 511 11.97 3.49 17.96
C GLY A 511 10.89 2.90 17.07
N SER A 512 11.12 1.76 16.42
CA SER A 512 10.13 1.19 15.50
C SER A 512 8.87 0.70 16.24
N GLY A 513 7.70 1.10 15.74
CA GLY A 513 6.39 0.59 16.15
C GLY A 513 5.86 -0.55 15.29
N THR A 514 6.55 -0.91 14.22
CA THR A 514 6.17 -2.02 13.35
C THR A 514 7.28 -3.06 13.38
N LEU A 515 6.95 -4.28 13.78
CA LEU A 515 7.92 -5.35 14.04
C LEU A 515 7.39 -6.63 13.42
N GLY A 516 8.16 -7.33 12.59
CA GLY A 516 7.77 -8.62 12.02
C GLY A 516 7.81 -8.66 10.50
N ALA A 517 8.01 -9.86 9.93
CA ALA A 517 7.71 -10.08 8.52
C ALA A 517 6.19 -9.96 8.27
N ILE A 518 5.39 -10.50 9.20
CA ILE A 518 3.96 -10.25 9.33
C ILE A 518 3.72 -9.43 10.61
N TYR A 519 3.09 -8.26 10.49
CA TYR A 519 2.72 -7.42 11.63
C TYR A 519 1.22 -7.11 11.63
N VAL A 520 0.58 -7.29 12.77
CA VAL A 520 -0.78 -6.82 13.02
C VAL A 520 -0.77 -5.98 14.29
N GLY A 521 -1.10 -4.70 14.19
CA GLY A 521 -1.00 -3.81 15.34
C GLY A 521 -1.52 -2.42 15.06
N MET A 522 -0.82 -1.40 15.55
CA MET A 522 -1.10 -0.03 15.19
C MET A 522 0.14 0.85 15.28
N VAL A 523 0.23 1.82 14.37
CA VAL A 523 1.19 2.90 14.43
C VAL A 523 0.56 4.05 15.19
N ALA A 524 1.04 4.28 16.42
CA ALA A 524 0.61 5.37 17.28
C ALA A 524 1.35 6.67 16.93
N PRO A 525 0.86 7.85 17.38
CA PRO A 525 1.58 9.11 17.25
C PRO A 525 2.95 9.09 17.93
N ASP A 526 3.87 9.91 17.42
CA ASP A 526 5.21 10.06 17.95
C ASP A 526 5.22 10.32 19.47
N GLY A 527 6.10 9.60 20.17
CA GLY A 527 6.27 9.71 21.62
C GLY A 527 5.40 8.77 22.44
N VAL A 528 4.40 8.12 21.84
CA VAL A 528 3.67 7.02 22.50
C VAL A 528 4.60 5.81 22.61
N LYS A 529 4.77 5.30 23.84
CA LYS A 529 5.59 4.12 24.15
C LYS A 529 4.72 3.02 24.70
N GLY A 530 5.16 1.78 24.53
CA GLY A 530 4.40 0.61 24.96
C GLY A 530 3.21 0.33 24.04
N PHE A 531 2.40 -0.63 24.46
CA PHE A 531 1.13 -0.90 23.80
C PHE A 531 0.09 0.11 24.23
N PRO A 532 -0.57 0.82 23.30
CA PRO A 532 -1.72 1.62 23.65
C PRO A 532 -2.81 0.78 24.32
N ASP A 533 -3.63 1.40 25.14
CA ASP A 533 -4.56 0.69 26.00
C ASP A 533 -5.82 0.26 25.24
N ASN A 534 -5.73 -0.62 24.24
CA ASN A 534 -6.86 -0.91 23.33
C ASN A 534 -6.76 -2.33 22.72
N PHE A 535 -7.85 -2.83 22.12
CA PHE A 535 -7.97 -4.14 21.45
C PHE A 535 -8.74 -4.02 20.11
N GLN A 536 -8.39 -3.02 19.30
CA GLN A 536 -9.22 -2.61 18.16
C GLN A 536 -8.98 -3.46 16.90
N ASN A 537 -7.86 -4.19 16.83
CA ASN A 537 -7.68 -5.25 15.84
C ASN A 537 -8.53 -6.46 16.23
N ARG A 538 -9.30 -7.05 15.31
CA ARG A 538 -10.31 -8.07 15.62
C ARG A 538 -10.29 -9.20 14.60
N ARG A 539 -10.53 -10.44 15.04
CA ARG A 539 -10.75 -11.60 14.16
C ARG A 539 -9.66 -11.75 13.09
N VAL A 540 -8.44 -11.99 13.54
CA VAL A 540 -7.25 -12.07 12.69
C VAL A 540 -6.79 -13.52 12.59
N ILE A 541 -6.58 -14.01 11.37
CA ILE A 541 -6.07 -15.36 11.10
C ILE A 541 -4.73 -15.27 10.38
N ILE A 542 -3.70 -15.90 10.94
CA ILE A 542 -2.36 -16.04 10.35
C ILE A 542 -2.00 -17.53 10.37
N GLU A 543 -2.16 -18.21 9.24
CA GLU A 543 -1.98 -19.67 9.21
C GLU A 543 -1.19 -20.20 8.01
N ASP A 544 -0.48 -21.29 8.24
CA ASP A 544 0.23 -22.07 7.21
C ASP A 544 1.23 -21.25 6.36
N ASN A 545 1.75 -20.15 6.90
CA ASN A 545 2.77 -19.34 6.24
C ASN A 545 4.16 -19.97 6.44
N HIS A 546 5.04 -19.80 5.45
CA HIS A 546 6.45 -20.17 5.52
C HIS A 546 7.32 -18.92 5.57
N ILE A 547 8.03 -18.71 6.68
CA ILE A 547 8.81 -17.48 6.92
C ILE A 547 10.26 -17.83 7.17
N ASP A 548 11.12 -17.56 6.19
CA ASP A 548 12.56 -17.78 6.28
C ASP A 548 13.33 -16.47 6.30
N ASP A 549 14.46 -16.48 7.00
CA ASP A 549 15.44 -15.39 7.03
C ASP A 549 14.83 -14.00 7.36
N SER A 550 13.89 -13.95 8.30
CA SER A 550 13.37 -12.68 8.79
C SER A 550 14.46 -11.92 9.55
N PHE A 551 14.61 -10.63 9.27
CA PHE A 551 15.58 -9.78 9.97
C PHE A 551 15.11 -9.37 11.37
N ILE A 552 13.86 -9.66 11.70
CA ILE A 552 13.27 -9.45 13.02
C ILE A 552 12.33 -10.64 13.38
N TYR A 553 11.28 -10.44 14.19
CA TYR A 553 10.22 -11.41 14.42
C TYR A 553 9.67 -11.96 13.10
N ALA A 554 9.20 -13.20 13.11
CA ALA A 554 8.43 -13.72 11.98
C ALA A 554 7.02 -13.13 11.99
N ILE A 555 6.34 -13.22 13.14
CA ILE A 555 4.97 -12.76 13.33
C ILE A 555 4.92 -11.93 14.61
N PHE A 556 4.33 -10.74 14.53
CA PHE A 556 4.06 -9.90 15.70
C PHE A 556 2.62 -9.44 15.67
N VAL A 557 1.88 -9.69 16.74
CA VAL A 557 0.50 -9.25 16.89
C VAL A 557 0.34 -8.42 18.15
N SER A 558 -0.33 -7.27 18.04
CA SER A 558 -0.69 -6.46 19.19
C SER A 558 -2.06 -5.80 19.09
N ASN A 559 -2.57 -5.39 20.25
CA ASN A 559 -3.82 -4.63 20.37
C ASN A 559 -5.01 -5.35 19.73
N ALA A 560 -5.11 -6.66 19.96
CA ALA A 560 -6.02 -7.53 19.22
C ALA A 560 -7.01 -8.33 20.10
N ASP A 561 -8.19 -8.60 19.54
CA ASP A 561 -9.25 -9.42 20.11
C ASP A 561 -9.71 -10.49 19.11
N GLY A 562 -9.44 -11.76 19.42
CA GLY A 562 -9.75 -12.87 18.51
C GLY A 562 -8.66 -13.05 17.47
N VAL A 563 -7.58 -13.75 17.84
CA VAL A 563 -6.42 -14.00 16.97
C VAL A 563 -6.17 -15.50 16.88
N LYS A 564 -5.95 -16.01 15.66
CA LYS A 564 -5.48 -17.37 15.41
C LYS A 564 -4.13 -17.32 14.70
N ILE A 565 -3.10 -17.92 15.29
CA ILE A 565 -1.76 -18.10 14.69
C ILE A 565 -1.46 -19.59 14.64
N ALA A 566 -1.63 -20.24 13.48
CA ALA A 566 -1.59 -21.70 13.41
C ALA A 566 -0.79 -22.28 12.25
N GLY A 567 -0.07 -23.38 12.48
CA GLY A 567 0.56 -24.15 11.39
C GLY A 567 1.71 -23.46 10.65
N ASN A 568 2.19 -22.30 11.13
CA ASN A 568 3.26 -21.58 10.46
C ASN A 568 4.60 -22.30 10.61
N GLN A 569 5.37 -22.34 9.53
CA GLN A 569 6.74 -22.86 9.48
C GLN A 569 7.70 -21.67 9.45
N ILE A 570 8.57 -21.58 10.45
CA ILE A 570 9.43 -20.43 10.63
C ILE A 570 10.89 -20.89 10.65
N GLY A 571 11.68 -20.43 9.70
CA GLY A 571 13.12 -20.62 9.66
C GLY A 571 13.85 -19.68 10.61
N GLN A 572 15.03 -19.21 10.18
CA GLN A 572 15.82 -18.28 10.98
C GLN A 572 15.12 -16.91 11.08
N THR A 573 15.15 -16.34 12.28
CA THR A 573 14.66 -14.99 12.59
C THR A 573 15.76 -14.20 13.28
N PHE A 574 15.69 -12.87 13.22
CA PHE A 574 16.76 -11.99 13.68
C PHE A 574 18.11 -12.37 13.07
N VAL A 575 18.17 -12.60 11.75
CA VAL A 575 19.40 -13.07 11.07
C VAL A 575 20.60 -12.14 11.25
N ARG A 576 20.38 -10.87 11.62
CA ARG A 576 21.44 -9.90 11.98
C ARG A 576 21.57 -9.63 13.49
N GLY A 577 20.88 -10.40 14.32
CA GLY A 577 20.75 -10.14 15.75
C GLY A 577 19.82 -8.96 16.06
N ASN A 578 19.86 -8.50 17.31
CA ASN A 578 19.05 -7.36 17.77
C ASN A 578 19.91 -6.20 18.30
N THR A 579 21.03 -5.91 17.63
CA THR A 579 21.98 -4.88 18.06
C THR A 579 21.36 -3.47 18.11
N PHE A 580 20.27 -3.25 17.37
CA PHE A 580 19.62 -1.94 17.21
C PHE A 580 18.40 -1.74 18.12
N GLY A 581 18.12 -2.72 18.98
CA GLY A 581 17.13 -2.61 20.03
C GLY A 581 15.68 -2.72 19.56
N ALA A 582 15.41 -3.41 18.46
CA ALA A 582 14.04 -3.70 18.03
C ALA A 582 13.24 -4.29 19.21
N GLY A 583 12.01 -3.80 19.39
CA GLY A 583 11.18 -4.10 20.56
C GLY A 583 11.30 -3.11 21.72
N SER A 584 12.32 -2.24 21.77
CA SER A 584 12.52 -1.30 22.89
C SER A 584 11.38 -0.30 23.06
N LEU A 585 10.73 0.13 21.98
CA LEU A 585 9.53 0.98 22.05
C LEU A 585 8.44 0.36 22.93
N TYR A 586 8.34 -0.96 22.92
CA TYR A 586 7.39 -1.75 23.69
C TYR A 586 7.94 -2.27 25.02
N GLY A 587 9.20 -1.97 25.35
CA GLY A 587 9.87 -2.53 26.53
C GLY A 587 10.20 -4.03 26.41
N ILE A 588 10.26 -4.55 25.18
CA ILE A 588 10.47 -5.97 24.91
C ILE A 588 11.95 -6.23 24.61
N LYS A 589 12.50 -7.30 25.19
CA LYS A 589 13.74 -7.92 24.74
C LYS A 589 13.41 -9.17 23.91
N PRO A 590 13.65 -9.18 22.59
CA PRO A 590 13.29 -10.31 21.74
C PRO A 590 13.95 -11.62 22.14
N ASP A 591 13.15 -12.69 22.18
CA ASP A 591 13.55 -14.05 22.55
C ASP A 591 12.74 -15.16 21.84
N SER A 592 11.85 -14.78 20.92
CA SER A 592 10.85 -15.64 20.29
C SER A 592 10.68 -15.34 18.81
N ALA A 593 10.18 -16.31 18.04
CA ALA A 593 9.86 -16.14 16.63
C ALA A 593 8.50 -15.44 16.41
N VAL A 594 7.53 -15.77 17.26
CA VAL A 594 6.18 -15.19 17.30
C VAL A 594 6.01 -14.43 18.60
N PHE A 595 5.53 -13.18 18.51
CA PHE A 595 5.24 -12.36 19.68
C PHE A 595 3.79 -11.88 19.67
N VAL A 596 3.12 -11.96 20.84
CA VAL A 596 1.77 -11.41 21.03
C VAL A 596 1.74 -10.50 22.24
N GLY A 597 1.41 -9.23 22.01
CA GLY A 597 1.26 -8.20 23.04
C GLY A 597 -0.16 -7.65 23.13
N ARG A 598 -0.56 -7.14 24.30
CA ARG A 598 -1.83 -6.43 24.50
C ARG A 598 -3.02 -7.04 23.75
N SER A 599 -3.27 -8.33 23.96
CA SER A 599 -4.28 -9.08 23.22
C SER A 599 -5.12 -10.00 24.11
N ARG A 600 -6.29 -10.40 23.62
CA ARG A 600 -7.20 -11.36 24.27
C ARG A 600 -7.88 -12.27 23.23
N ASN A 601 -8.42 -13.39 23.68
CA ASN A 601 -9.03 -14.43 22.84
C ASN A 601 -8.04 -14.89 21.75
N VAL A 602 -6.89 -15.42 22.17
CA VAL A 602 -5.77 -15.76 21.29
C VAL A 602 -5.56 -17.27 21.26
N GLU A 603 -5.56 -17.86 20.07
CA GLU A 603 -5.19 -19.25 19.83
C GLU A 603 -3.88 -19.32 19.03
N ILE A 604 -2.88 -20.02 19.57
CA ILE A 604 -1.60 -20.23 18.89
C ILE A 604 -1.26 -21.70 18.91
N SER A 605 -1.31 -22.35 17.75
CA SER A 605 -1.21 -23.81 17.68
C SER A 605 -0.37 -24.34 16.53
N ASN A 606 0.34 -25.45 16.76
CA ASN A 606 1.06 -26.21 15.73
C ASN A 606 2.11 -25.40 14.92
N ASN A 607 2.65 -24.31 15.47
CA ASN A 607 3.73 -23.56 14.82
C ASN A 607 5.07 -24.26 15.06
N VAL A 608 5.91 -24.30 14.03
CA VAL A 608 7.27 -24.85 14.11
C VAL A 608 8.25 -23.73 13.80
N ALA A 609 9.22 -23.50 14.68
CA ALA A 609 10.26 -22.50 14.48
C ALA A 609 11.68 -23.06 14.62
N ALA A 610 12.60 -22.68 13.74
CA ALA A 610 14.00 -22.99 13.92
C ALA A 610 14.54 -22.28 15.17
N ARG A 611 15.41 -22.96 15.92
CA ARG A 611 16.12 -22.32 17.03
C ARG A 611 17.16 -21.35 16.49
N GLY A 612 16.96 -20.06 16.72
CA GLY A 612 17.89 -19.00 16.33
C GLY A 612 18.79 -18.53 17.47
N ARG A 613 19.69 -17.57 17.17
CA ARG A 613 20.58 -16.95 18.17
C ARG A 613 19.82 -16.05 19.16
N ILE A 614 18.79 -15.34 18.68
CA ILE A 614 17.95 -14.45 19.48
C ILE A 614 16.62 -15.14 19.82
N ALA A 615 15.87 -15.58 18.80
CA ALA A 615 14.66 -16.36 18.97
C ALA A 615 14.98 -17.78 19.44
N THR A 616 14.94 -18.00 20.76
CA THR A 616 15.23 -19.30 21.39
C THR A 616 13.97 -20.07 21.78
N THR A 617 12.81 -19.45 21.61
CA THR A 617 11.47 -20.02 21.82
C THR A 617 10.59 -19.76 20.60
N VAL A 618 9.49 -20.51 20.46
CA VAL A 618 8.55 -20.31 19.33
C VAL A 618 7.68 -19.09 19.56
N VAL A 619 7.11 -18.95 20.75
CA VAL A 619 6.07 -17.97 21.08
C VAL A 619 6.40 -17.29 22.40
N ALA A 620 6.31 -15.96 22.44
CA ALA A 620 6.23 -15.19 23.67
C ALA A 620 4.90 -14.44 23.77
N ILE A 621 4.32 -14.46 24.98
CA ILE A 621 3.08 -13.75 25.32
C ILE A 621 3.42 -12.68 26.34
N ASP A 622 3.17 -11.42 25.97
CA ASP A 622 3.40 -10.28 26.85
C ASP A 622 2.48 -10.31 28.08
N THR A 623 2.92 -9.69 29.17
CA THR A 623 2.12 -9.61 30.41
C THR A 623 0.88 -8.73 30.26
N THR A 624 0.82 -7.88 29.23
CA THR A 624 -0.35 -7.06 28.92
C THR A 624 -1.50 -7.82 28.25
N CYS A 625 -1.31 -9.09 27.89
CA CYS A 625 -2.37 -9.95 27.36
C CYS A 625 -3.30 -10.47 28.47
N ASP A 626 -4.57 -10.71 28.12
CA ASP A 626 -5.51 -11.41 28.99
C ASP A 626 -5.22 -12.92 28.97
N LYS A 627 -4.29 -13.35 29.84
CA LYS A 627 -3.76 -14.72 29.88
C LYS A 627 -4.82 -15.80 30.04
N LEU A 628 -5.99 -15.49 30.61
CA LEU A 628 -7.07 -16.48 30.77
C LEU A 628 -7.71 -16.88 29.43
N THR A 629 -7.53 -16.04 28.41
CA THR A 629 -8.09 -16.21 27.06
C THR A 629 -7.04 -16.57 26.02
N VAL A 630 -5.81 -16.87 26.46
CA VAL A 630 -4.69 -17.27 25.59
C VAL A 630 -4.51 -18.78 25.65
N HIS A 631 -4.61 -19.44 24.51
CA HIS A 631 -4.46 -20.88 24.36
C HIS A 631 -3.25 -21.20 23.48
N LEU A 632 -2.28 -21.95 24.04
CA LEU A 632 -1.09 -22.43 23.35
C LEU A 632 -1.15 -23.96 23.21
N ALA A 633 -0.95 -24.49 22.02
CA ALA A 633 -0.93 -25.95 21.81
C ALA A 633 0.10 -26.38 20.75
N ASN A 634 0.91 -27.41 21.04
CA ASN A 634 1.78 -28.07 20.05
C ASN A 634 2.76 -27.15 19.28
N ASN A 635 3.15 -25.99 19.84
CA ASN A 635 4.19 -25.15 19.27
C ASN A 635 5.56 -25.73 19.66
N ARG A 636 6.44 -25.97 18.69
CA ARG A 636 7.75 -26.61 18.95
C ARG A 636 8.89 -25.98 18.17
N LEU A 637 10.09 -26.07 18.73
CA LEU A 637 11.29 -25.81 17.95
C LEU A 637 11.55 -26.98 16.99
N ALA A 638 12.06 -26.66 15.80
CA ALA A 638 12.48 -27.64 14.80
C ALA A 638 13.75 -28.39 15.21
#